data_AF-A0A498LTW0-F1
#
_entry.id   AF-A0A498LTW0-F1
#
_cell.length_a   1.000
_cell.length_b   1.000
_cell.length_c   1.000
_cell.angle_alpha   90.00
_cell.angle_beta   90.00
_cell.angle_gamma   90.00
#
_symmetry.space_group_name_H-M   'P 1'
#
loop_
_entity.id
_entity.type
_entity.pdbx_description
1 polymer ?
#
loop_
_entity_poly.entity_id
_entity_poly.type
_entity_poly.pdbx_seq_one_letter_code
_entity_poly.pdbx_strand_id
1 'polypeptide(L)'
;MEAAIWMCEDEHLDLSNVPVEYLDLKRVFSKSCFSSSASSLRLCYRFIARQYGQTPLTDVTQTAMDYIKKQTWTPAACHFTFHAYTSVSKASLGLADHRELGKMMNTIIFHTKMVDSLVEMLVETSDLSIFCFYSRAFEKMFQQCLELPSQSRYSISFPLLCTHFMSCTHELCPEERHHIGDRSLSLCNMFLDEMAKQARNLITDICTEQCTLSDQLLPKHCAKTISQAVNKKSKKQTGKKGEPEREKPGVESMRKNRLLVTKSIVGMTMYNQATQEIAKPSELLTSVRAYMTVLQSIENYVQIDITRVFNNVLLQQTQHLDSHGEPTITSLYTNWYLETLLRQVSNGHIAYFPAMKAFVNLPTENELTFNAEEYSDISEMRSLSELLGPYGMKFLSESLMWHISSQVAELKKLVVDNVEVLTQMRTSFDKPDHMAALFKRLTSVDSVLKRMTIIGVILSFRSLAQEALRDVLSCHIPFLVSSVEDFKDHIPRETDMKVAMNVYELSSAAGLPCEIDPALVVALSSQKSENISPEEEYKIACLLMVFVAVSMPTLASNVMSQYSPAIEGHCNNIHCLAKAINQIAAALFTIHKGSIEDRLKEFLALASSSLLKIGQETDKTTTRNRESVYLLLDMIVQESPFLTMDLLESCFPYVLLRNAYHAVYKQSVSSSA
;
A
#
# COMPACT_ATOMS: atom_id res chain seq x y z
N MET A 1 51.06 3.94 0.26
CA MET A 1 51.14 3.14 -0.96
C MET A 1 52.16 2.02 -0.76
N GLU A 2 53.45 2.33 -0.58
CA GLU A 2 54.45 1.32 -0.15
C GLU A 2 53.98 0.56 1.10
N ALA A 3 53.49 1.26 2.12
CA ALA A 3 52.91 0.60 3.30
C ALA A 3 51.66 -0.27 3.01
N ALA A 4 50.87 0.02 1.97
CA ALA A 4 49.66 -0.77 1.66
C ALA A 4 50.00 -2.00 0.80
N ILE A 5 50.93 -1.86 -0.15
CA ILE A 5 51.49 -2.96 -0.95
C ILE A 5 52.27 -3.89 -0.01
N TRP A 6 53.11 -3.33 0.86
CA TRP A 6 53.85 -4.05 1.88
C TRP A 6 52.93 -4.77 2.87
N MET A 7 51.84 -4.14 3.32
CA MET A 7 50.83 -4.82 4.17
C MET A 7 50.11 -5.98 3.45
N CYS A 8 49.78 -5.83 2.17
CA CYS A 8 49.16 -6.92 1.38
C CYS A 8 50.11 -8.09 1.13
N GLU A 9 51.41 -7.82 0.96
CA GLU A 9 52.45 -8.84 0.81
C GLU A 9 52.77 -9.55 2.14
N ASP A 10 52.76 -8.83 3.27
CA ASP A 10 53.11 -9.34 4.60
C ASP A 10 51.95 -10.12 5.29
N GLU A 11 50.68 -9.74 5.06
CA GLU A 11 49.49 -10.47 5.58
C GLU A 11 49.43 -11.95 5.14
N HIS A 12 50.10 -12.31 4.04
CA HIS A 12 50.18 -13.69 3.55
C HIS A 12 51.41 -14.46 4.06
N LEU A 13 52.44 -13.76 4.57
CA LEU A 13 53.73 -14.37 4.95
C LEU A 13 53.82 -14.74 6.43
N ASP A 14 53.04 -14.14 7.35
CA ASP A 14 53.14 -14.46 8.77
C ASP A 14 51.80 -14.46 9.53
N LEU A 15 51.10 -15.60 9.52
CA LEU A 15 49.76 -15.76 10.10
C LEU A 15 49.73 -16.24 11.56
N SER A 16 50.85 -16.19 12.31
CA SER A 16 50.90 -16.82 13.63
C SER A 16 51.14 -15.91 14.84
N ASN A 17 51.52 -14.63 14.69
CA ASN A 17 51.91 -13.84 15.87
C ASN A 17 51.73 -12.31 15.82
N VAL A 18 50.86 -11.76 14.98
CA VAL A 18 50.68 -10.29 14.90
C VAL A 18 49.43 -9.84 15.68
N PRO A 19 49.56 -9.06 16.77
CA PRO A 19 48.42 -8.48 17.49
C PRO A 19 47.71 -7.42 16.64
N VAL A 20 46.48 -7.08 17.06
CA VAL A 20 45.51 -6.11 16.49
C VAL A 20 46.09 -4.72 16.15
N GLU A 21 47.34 -4.41 16.48
CA GLU A 21 48.04 -3.15 16.17
C GLU A 21 48.44 -2.98 14.68
N TYR A 22 48.55 -4.06 13.89
CA TYR A 22 48.87 -3.94 12.46
C TYR A 22 47.66 -3.69 11.55
N LEU A 23 46.44 -3.89 12.06
CA LEU A 23 45.20 -3.48 11.39
C LEU A 23 44.89 -2.01 11.72
N ASP A 24 45.79 -1.08 11.41
CA ASP A 24 45.49 0.37 11.42
C ASP A 24 44.64 0.73 10.17
N LEU A 25 43.53 0.00 10.00
CA LEU A 25 42.51 0.09 8.96
C LEU A 25 42.01 1.53 8.80
N LYS A 26 41.89 2.26 9.93
CA LYS A 26 41.53 3.69 9.98
C LYS A 26 42.41 4.56 9.08
N ARG A 27 43.72 4.30 9.05
CA ARG A 27 44.67 5.08 8.24
C ARG A 27 44.76 4.59 6.80
N VAL A 28 44.63 3.29 6.55
CA VAL A 28 44.71 2.74 5.19
C VAL A 28 43.53 3.21 4.34
N PHE A 29 42.31 3.19 4.89
CA PHE A 29 41.09 3.60 4.17
C PHE A 29 40.98 5.11 4.00
N SER A 30 41.35 5.90 5.02
CA SER A 30 41.46 7.34 4.85
C SER A 30 42.49 7.67 3.77
N LYS A 31 43.66 7.02 3.78
CA LYS A 31 44.73 7.26 2.78
C LYS A 31 44.31 6.83 1.37
N SER A 32 43.59 5.71 1.20
CA SER A 32 43.06 5.28 -0.09
C SER A 32 42.03 6.28 -0.62
N CYS A 33 41.06 6.68 0.22
CA CYS A 33 40.06 7.68 -0.17
C CYS A 33 40.68 9.07 -0.43
N PHE A 34 41.70 9.48 0.33
CA PHE A 34 42.48 10.70 0.07
C PHE A 34 43.27 10.58 -1.24
N SER A 35 43.81 9.40 -1.57
CA SER A 35 44.48 9.13 -2.83
C SER A 35 43.51 9.24 -4.00
N SER A 36 42.34 8.59 -3.92
CA SER A 36 41.29 8.70 -4.94
C SER A 36 40.78 10.14 -5.08
N SER A 37 40.56 10.84 -3.96
CA SER A 37 40.18 12.26 -3.96
C SER A 37 41.26 13.13 -4.60
N ALA A 38 42.54 12.90 -4.30
CA ALA A 38 43.67 13.60 -4.90
C ALA A 38 43.79 13.32 -6.40
N SER A 39 43.52 12.10 -6.86
CA SER A 39 43.45 11.74 -8.28
C SER A 39 42.29 12.45 -8.98
N SER A 40 41.10 12.48 -8.37
CA SER A 40 39.94 13.24 -8.89
C SER A 40 40.21 14.74 -8.93
N LEU A 41 40.82 15.31 -7.89
CA LEU A 41 41.27 16.70 -7.83
C LEU A 41 42.29 17.01 -8.94
N ARG A 42 43.29 16.16 -9.14
CA ARG A 42 44.30 16.34 -10.22
C ARG A 42 43.70 16.23 -11.62
N LEU A 43 42.66 15.42 -11.81
CA LEU A 43 41.90 15.36 -13.07
C LEU A 43 41.01 16.60 -13.27
N CYS A 44 40.21 17.00 -12.26
CA CYS A 44 39.32 18.16 -12.34
C CYS A 44 40.09 19.47 -12.51
N TYR A 45 41.28 19.59 -11.89
CA TYR A 45 42.14 20.77 -11.97
C TYR A 45 43.30 20.61 -12.96
N ARG A 46 43.22 19.67 -13.91
CA ARG A 46 44.25 19.42 -14.95
C ARG A 46 44.60 20.70 -15.73
N PHE A 47 43.64 21.59 -15.93
CA PHE A 47 43.86 22.88 -16.58
C PHE A 47 44.72 23.83 -15.73
N ILE A 48 44.51 23.87 -14.41
CA ILE A 48 45.31 24.68 -13.48
C ILE A 48 46.73 24.12 -13.38
N ALA A 49 46.89 22.81 -13.27
CA ALA A 49 48.20 22.16 -13.24
C ALA A 49 49.01 22.41 -14.53
N ARG A 50 48.36 22.38 -15.70
CA ARG A 50 48.97 22.73 -16.99
C ARG A 50 49.41 24.19 -17.07
N GLN A 51 48.60 25.12 -16.59
CA GLN A 51 48.91 26.56 -16.57
C GLN A 51 50.11 26.87 -15.65
N TYR A 52 50.16 26.27 -14.45
CA TYR A 52 51.28 26.42 -13.52
C TYR A 52 52.54 25.66 -13.94
N GLY A 53 52.41 24.56 -14.70
CA GLY A 53 53.55 23.84 -15.28
C GLY A 53 54.18 24.59 -16.46
N GLN A 54 53.39 25.31 -17.26
CA GLN A 54 53.87 26.07 -18.42
C GLN A 54 54.60 27.38 -18.06
N THR A 55 54.28 28.00 -16.92
CA THR A 55 54.87 29.28 -16.46
C THR A 55 56.38 29.20 -16.17
N PRO A 56 56.92 28.21 -15.43
CA PRO A 56 58.36 28.07 -15.24
C PRO A 56 59.09 27.53 -16.48
N LEU A 57 58.37 26.88 -17.40
CA LEU A 57 58.89 26.35 -18.67
C LEU A 57 59.12 27.44 -19.74
N THR A 58 58.55 28.64 -19.54
CA THR A 58 58.66 29.76 -20.49
C THR A 58 59.80 30.73 -20.14
N ASP A 59 60.13 30.90 -18.86
CA ASP A 59 61.16 31.88 -18.43
C ASP A 59 62.57 31.31 -18.18
N VAL A 60 62.73 30.03 -17.82
CA VAL A 60 64.05 29.48 -17.40
C VAL A 60 64.61 28.39 -18.33
N THR A 61 63.80 27.81 -19.22
CA THR A 61 64.19 26.61 -20.00
C THR A 61 64.36 26.83 -21.51
N GLN A 62 64.07 28.02 -22.03
CA GLN A 62 64.10 28.28 -23.48
C GLN A 62 65.51 28.05 -24.08
N THR A 63 66.57 28.44 -23.36
CA THR A 63 67.96 28.35 -23.84
C THR A 63 68.51 26.91 -23.82
N ALA A 64 68.04 26.05 -22.92
CA ALA A 64 68.44 24.64 -22.85
C ALA A 64 67.65 23.76 -23.84
N MET A 65 66.38 24.08 -24.06
CA MET A 65 65.49 23.35 -24.99
C MET A 65 65.88 23.53 -26.47
N ASP A 66 66.48 24.67 -26.84
CA ASP A 66 66.93 24.89 -28.22
C ASP A 66 68.13 24.02 -28.63
N TYR A 67 68.89 23.48 -27.67
CA TYR A 67 69.93 22.48 -27.95
C TYR A 67 69.35 21.06 -28.16
N ILE A 68 68.25 20.74 -27.45
CA ILE A 68 67.58 19.43 -27.49
C ILE A 68 66.68 19.26 -28.72
N LYS A 69 66.07 20.34 -29.23
CA LYS A 69 65.17 20.33 -30.40
C LYS A 69 65.79 19.87 -31.73
N LYS A 70 67.10 19.65 -31.82
CA LYS A 70 67.76 19.13 -33.04
C LYS A 70 67.60 17.61 -33.24
N GLN A 71 67.04 16.88 -32.28
CA GLN A 71 66.77 15.45 -32.39
C GLN A 71 65.25 15.19 -32.23
N THR A 72 64.65 14.46 -33.17
CA THR A 72 63.21 14.17 -33.34
C THR A 72 62.61 13.25 -32.26
N TRP A 73 62.98 13.41 -30.99
CA TRP A 73 62.57 12.55 -29.88
C TRP A 73 61.82 13.35 -28.79
N THR A 74 61.03 12.66 -27.97
CA THR A 74 60.35 13.29 -26.82
C THR A 74 61.39 13.81 -25.81
N PRO A 75 61.14 14.92 -25.08
CA PRO A 75 62.11 15.51 -24.16
C PRO A 75 62.68 14.53 -23.12
N ALA A 76 61.85 13.58 -22.64
CA ALA A 76 62.27 12.52 -21.72
C ALA A 76 63.21 11.49 -22.37
N ALA A 77 62.97 11.10 -23.63
CA ALA A 77 63.85 10.18 -24.37
C ALA A 77 65.19 10.84 -24.74
N CYS A 78 65.17 12.14 -25.09
CA CYS A 78 66.39 12.94 -25.27
C CYS A 78 67.20 13.02 -23.98
N HIS A 79 66.57 13.24 -22.83
CA HIS A 79 67.25 13.28 -21.52
C HIS A 79 67.89 11.94 -21.16
N PHE A 80 67.19 10.83 -21.36
CA PHE A 80 67.73 9.49 -21.10
C PHE A 80 68.94 9.16 -21.99
N THR A 81 68.84 9.52 -23.27
CA THR A 81 69.92 9.36 -24.26
C THR A 81 71.13 10.25 -23.91
N PHE A 82 70.88 11.48 -23.47
CA PHE A 82 71.92 12.40 -22.97
C PHE A 82 72.62 11.85 -21.73
N HIS A 83 71.88 11.32 -20.77
CA HIS A 83 72.43 10.63 -19.60
C HIS A 83 73.32 9.44 -20.00
N ALA A 84 72.90 8.63 -20.97
CA ALA A 84 73.69 7.50 -21.46
C ALA A 84 75.01 7.94 -22.11
N TYR A 85 75.00 8.98 -22.96
CA TYR A 85 76.20 9.47 -23.62
C TYR A 85 77.19 10.21 -22.70
N THR A 86 76.70 10.79 -21.61
CA THR A 86 77.53 11.58 -20.67
C THR A 86 77.98 10.80 -19.43
N SER A 87 77.49 9.56 -19.26
CA SER A 87 77.83 8.68 -18.13
C SER A 87 78.84 7.57 -18.47
N VAL A 88 79.23 7.41 -19.75
CA VAL A 88 80.27 6.45 -20.16
C VAL A 88 81.67 6.94 -19.79
N SER A 89 82.58 6.00 -19.49
CA SER A 89 83.96 6.36 -19.15
C SER A 89 84.67 7.00 -20.35
N LYS A 90 85.34 8.15 -20.12
CA LYS A 90 85.93 9.03 -21.16
C LYS A 90 84.91 9.74 -22.07
N ALA A 91 83.68 9.97 -21.62
CA ALA A 91 82.77 10.90 -22.28
C ALA A 91 83.41 12.30 -22.41
N SER A 92 83.20 12.97 -23.54
CA SER A 92 83.69 14.33 -23.78
C SER A 92 83.05 15.36 -22.83
N LEU A 93 81.83 15.08 -22.36
CA LEU A 93 81.13 15.80 -21.31
C LEU A 93 80.75 14.79 -20.22
N GLY A 94 81.47 14.80 -19.10
CA GLY A 94 81.22 13.91 -17.97
C GLY A 94 80.12 14.42 -17.05
N LEU A 95 79.04 13.64 -16.86
CA LEU A 95 77.96 14.00 -15.94
C LEU A 95 78.41 14.03 -14.47
N ALA A 96 79.47 13.28 -14.13
CA ALA A 96 80.08 13.25 -12.80
C ALA A 96 80.66 14.62 -12.37
N ASP A 97 81.20 15.38 -13.33
CA ASP A 97 81.80 16.70 -13.13
C ASP A 97 80.74 17.83 -13.17
N HIS A 98 79.58 17.57 -13.77
CA HIS A 98 78.47 18.53 -13.95
C HIS A 98 77.16 18.06 -13.30
N ARG A 99 77.20 17.76 -11.99
CA ARG A 99 76.04 17.25 -11.23
C ARG A 99 74.83 18.19 -11.21
N GLU A 100 75.06 19.50 -11.20
CA GLU A 100 73.99 20.50 -11.18
C GLU A 100 73.18 20.53 -12.48
N LEU A 101 73.80 20.19 -13.62
CA LEU A 101 73.11 20.04 -14.89
C LEU A 101 72.12 18.87 -14.85
N GLY A 102 72.54 17.72 -14.30
CA GLY A 102 71.66 16.57 -14.13
C GLY A 102 70.46 16.84 -13.21
N LYS A 103 70.67 17.56 -12.10
CA LYS A 103 69.57 17.98 -11.19
C LYS A 103 68.59 18.94 -11.87
N MET A 104 69.12 19.91 -12.62
CA MET A 104 68.29 20.86 -13.37
C MET A 104 67.46 20.13 -14.42
N MET A 105 68.07 19.26 -15.22
CA MET A 105 67.36 18.49 -16.24
C MET A 105 66.28 17.58 -15.64
N ASN A 106 66.55 16.91 -14.50
CA ASN A 106 65.52 16.13 -13.80
C ASN A 106 64.31 16.97 -13.36
N THR A 107 64.55 18.21 -12.91
CA THR A 107 63.49 19.16 -12.55
C THR A 107 62.67 19.58 -13.77
N ILE A 108 63.34 19.84 -14.90
CA ILE A 108 62.69 20.16 -16.18
C ILE A 108 61.82 18.99 -16.65
N ILE A 109 62.34 17.76 -16.60
CA ILE A 109 61.57 16.57 -16.97
C ILE A 109 60.35 16.40 -16.08
N PHE A 110 60.48 16.62 -14.77
CA PHE A 110 59.33 16.60 -13.87
C PHE A 110 58.27 17.65 -14.26
N HIS A 111 58.67 18.88 -14.58
CA HIS A 111 57.74 19.91 -15.07
C HIS A 111 57.07 19.53 -16.39
N THR A 112 57.79 18.92 -17.33
CA THR A 112 57.19 18.42 -18.58
C THR A 112 56.19 17.29 -18.33
N LYS A 113 56.49 16.37 -17.40
CA LYS A 113 55.56 15.32 -16.96
C LYS A 113 54.29 15.90 -16.32
N MET A 114 54.39 17.03 -15.61
CA MET A 114 53.24 17.73 -15.02
C MET A 114 52.33 18.42 -16.06
N VAL A 115 52.78 18.61 -17.31
CA VAL A 115 51.97 19.22 -18.38
C VAL A 115 51.31 18.15 -19.25
N ASP A 116 52.09 17.18 -19.73
CA ASP A 116 51.64 16.22 -20.75
C ASP A 116 51.27 14.85 -20.17
N SER A 117 52.03 14.35 -19.17
CA SER A 117 51.94 12.98 -18.64
C SER A 117 51.28 12.88 -17.24
N LEU A 118 50.34 13.77 -16.90
CA LEU A 118 49.68 13.73 -15.58
C LEU A 118 48.93 12.42 -15.31
N VAL A 119 48.33 11.81 -16.34
CA VAL A 119 47.61 10.53 -16.19
C VAL A 119 48.58 9.38 -15.96
N GLU A 120 49.67 9.32 -16.72
CA GLU A 120 50.74 8.32 -16.54
C GLU A 120 51.41 8.47 -15.16
N MET A 121 51.64 9.70 -14.71
CA MET A 121 52.15 9.98 -13.36
C MET A 121 51.19 9.50 -12.26
N LEU A 122 49.88 9.58 -12.47
CA LEU A 122 48.91 9.04 -11.51
C LEU A 122 48.99 7.51 -11.44
N VAL A 123 49.15 6.83 -12.58
CA VAL A 123 49.37 5.39 -12.60
C VAL A 123 50.70 5.05 -11.91
N GLU A 124 51.79 5.73 -12.27
CA GLU A 124 53.13 5.52 -11.69
C GLU A 124 53.16 5.71 -10.16
N THR A 125 52.39 6.67 -9.62
CA THR A 125 52.46 7.05 -8.19
C THR A 125 51.29 6.60 -7.34
N SER A 126 50.22 6.04 -7.92
CA SER A 126 49.01 5.68 -7.18
C SER A 126 48.26 4.46 -7.71
N ASP A 127 48.87 3.68 -8.63
CA ASP A 127 48.26 2.44 -9.07
C ASP A 127 48.13 1.42 -7.92
N LEU A 128 46.96 0.82 -7.85
CA LEU A 128 46.57 -0.17 -6.84
C LEU A 128 45.89 -1.37 -7.51
N SER A 129 46.20 -1.59 -8.79
CA SER A 129 45.80 -2.76 -9.58
C SER A 129 46.20 -4.10 -8.91
N ILE A 130 47.17 -4.08 -7.99
CA ILE A 130 47.58 -5.23 -7.18
C ILE A 130 46.40 -5.93 -6.48
N PHE A 131 45.36 -5.19 -6.09
CA PHE A 131 44.15 -5.77 -5.47
C PHE A 131 43.37 -6.72 -6.40
N CYS A 132 43.62 -6.69 -7.71
CA CYS A 132 43.09 -7.67 -8.66
C CYS A 132 43.56 -9.09 -8.31
N PHE A 133 44.83 -9.23 -7.92
CA PHE A 133 45.43 -10.52 -7.56
C PHE A 133 45.11 -10.91 -6.12
N TYR A 134 44.89 -9.92 -5.23
CA TYR A 134 44.50 -10.11 -3.83
C TYR A 134 43.00 -9.96 -3.58
N SER A 135 42.17 -10.54 -4.45
CA SER A 135 40.71 -10.32 -4.38
C SER A 135 40.06 -10.76 -3.06
N ARG A 136 40.55 -11.83 -2.42
CA ARG A 136 40.02 -12.29 -1.12
C ARG A 136 40.29 -11.30 0.02
N ALA A 137 41.48 -10.71 0.05
CA ALA A 137 41.82 -9.68 1.02
C ALA A 137 41.02 -8.41 0.73
N PHE A 138 40.89 -8.05 -0.54
CA PHE A 138 40.14 -6.89 -1.00
C PHE A 138 38.65 -6.95 -0.61
N GLU A 139 37.99 -8.09 -0.81
CA GLU A 139 36.60 -8.33 -0.39
C GLU A 139 36.46 -8.30 1.15
N LYS A 140 37.39 -8.90 1.89
CA LYS A 140 37.39 -8.89 3.36
C LYS A 140 37.57 -7.49 3.93
N MET A 141 38.47 -6.69 3.36
CA MET A 141 38.68 -5.28 3.74
C MET A 141 37.41 -4.44 3.49
N PHE A 142 36.68 -4.73 2.43
CA PHE A 142 35.40 -4.07 2.14
C PHE A 142 34.32 -4.44 3.17
N GLN A 143 34.16 -5.72 3.51
CA GLN A 143 33.19 -6.16 4.52
C GLN A 143 33.46 -5.50 5.88
N GLN A 144 34.72 -5.48 6.33
CA GLN A 144 35.12 -4.82 7.57
C GLN A 144 34.86 -3.30 7.53
N CYS A 145 35.03 -2.67 6.37
CA CYS A 145 34.72 -1.25 6.17
C CYS A 145 33.22 -0.96 6.33
N LEU A 146 32.35 -1.84 5.82
CA LEU A 146 30.89 -1.71 5.96
C LEU A 146 30.38 -1.96 7.38
N GLU A 147 31.00 -2.87 8.12
CA GLU A 147 30.63 -3.18 9.51
C GLU A 147 30.90 -2.03 10.47
N LEU A 148 31.95 -1.23 10.22
CA LEU A 148 32.36 -0.15 11.11
C LEU A 148 31.81 1.22 10.63
N PRO A 149 30.86 1.86 11.35
CA PRO A 149 30.20 3.08 10.88
C PRO A 149 31.15 4.28 10.63
N SER A 150 32.28 4.33 11.32
CA SER A 150 33.29 5.38 11.10
C SER A 150 34.06 5.23 9.78
N GLN A 151 34.13 4.00 9.25
CA GLN A 151 34.87 3.68 8.03
C GLN A 151 33.95 3.56 6.82
N SER A 152 32.70 3.16 7.02
CA SER A 152 31.71 3.00 5.94
C SER A 152 31.52 4.26 5.09
N ARG A 153 31.83 5.45 5.64
CA ARG A 153 31.93 6.73 4.90
C ARG A 153 32.85 6.65 3.67
N TYR A 154 33.89 5.84 3.72
CA TYR A 154 34.92 5.71 2.69
C TYR A 154 34.72 4.47 1.80
N SER A 155 33.63 3.72 1.97
CA SER A 155 33.36 2.48 1.21
C SER A 155 33.35 2.68 -0.31
N ILE A 156 33.01 3.88 -0.79
CA ILE A 156 33.06 4.23 -2.22
C ILE A 156 34.47 4.13 -2.85
N SER A 157 35.54 4.12 -2.04
CA SER A 157 36.89 3.95 -2.57
C SER A 157 37.10 2.58 -3.24
N PHE A 158 36.41 1.53 -2.77
CA PHE A 158 36.59 0.17 -3.29
C PHE A 158 36.09 0.01 -4.74
N PRO A 159 34.85 0.43 -5.10
CA PRO A 159 34.43 0.50 -6.50
C PRO A 159 35.33 1.37 -7.37
N LEU A 160 35.84 2.49 -6.83
CA LEU A 160 36.75 3.37 -7.58
C LEU A 160 38.10 2.69 -7.88
N LEU A 161 38.62 1.86 -6.98
CA LEU A 161 39.84 1.11 -7.20
C LEU A 161 39.72 0.06 -8.31
N CYS A 162 38.51 -0.42 -8.61
CA CYS A 162 38.29 -1.31 -9.77
C CYS A 162 38.70 -0.65 -11.10
N THR A 163 38.72 0.69 -11.18
CA THR A 163 39.20 1.40 -12.38
C THR A 163 40.70 1.23 -12.63
N HIS A 164 41.48 0.92 -11.60
CA HIS A 164 42.94 0.75 -11.69
C HIS A 164 43.31 -0.63 -12.29
N PHE A 165 42.39 -1.59 -12.33
CA PHE A 165 42.71 -2.97 -12.70
C PHE A 165 43.24 -3.09 -14.13
N MET A 166 42.88 -2.16 -15.03
CA MET A 166 43.37 -2.18 -16.41
C MET A 166 44.85 -1.80 -16.52
N SER A 167 45.40 -1.13 -15.52
CA SER A 167 46.79 -0.66 -15.48
C SER A 167 47.82 -1.78 -15.27
N CYS A 168 47.41 -2.96 -14.78
CA CYS A 168 48.32 -4.10 -14.63
C CYS A 168 48.52 -4.91 -15.93
N THR A 169 47.74 -4.64 -16.98
CA THR A 169 47.81 -5.39 -18.24
C THR A 169 48.97 -4.93 -19.11
N HIS A 170 49.64 -5.87 -19.78
CA HIS A 170 50.75 -5.56 -20.69
C HIS A 170 50.42 -5.99 -22.13
N GLU A 171 50.91 -5.27 -23.13
CA GLU A 171 50.67 -5.59 -24.56
C GLU A 171 51.22 -6.96 -24.99
N LEU A 172 52.16 -7.51 -24.21
CA LEU A 172 52.76 -8.83 -24.44
C LEU A 172 51.92 -9.99 -23.91
N CYS A 173 50.89 -9.73 -23.10
CA CYS A 173 49.94 -10.74 -22.63
C CYS A 173 48.50 -10.23 -22.81
N PRO A 174 47.97 -10.21 -24.04
CA PRO A 174 46.60 -9.77 -24.29
C PRO A 174 45.56 -10.77 -23.75
N GLU A 175 45.93 -12.02 -23.49
CA GLU A 175 45.02 -13.09 -23.09
C GLU A 175 44.39 -12.82 -21.70
N GLU A 176 45.14 -12.27 -20.75
CA GLU A 176 44.65 -11.98 -19.40
C GLU A 176 43.81 -10.70 -19.32
N ARG A 177 43.91 -9.81 -20.31
CA ARG A 177 43.27 -8.48 -20.29
C ARG A 177 41.75 -8.55 -20.17
N HIS A 178 41.10 -9.46 -20.91
CA HIS A 178 39.65 -9.63 -20.82
C HIS A 178 39.22 -10.20 -19.47
N HIS A 179 39.96 -11.18 -18.94
CA HIS A 179 39.67 -11.77 -17.63
C HIS A 179 39.79 -10.75 -16.49
N ILE A 180 40.81 -9.89 -16.51
CA ILE A 180 40.98 -8.81 -15.53
C ILE A 180 39.88 -7.76 -15.70
N GLY A 181 39.46 -7.50 -16.95
CA GLY A 181 38.33 -6.62 -17.28
C GLY A 181 37.04 -7.06 -16.63
N ASP A 182 36.61 -8.30 -16.89
CA ASP A 182 35.38 -8.86 -16.33
C ASP A 182 35.41 -8.93 -14.81
N ARG A 183 36.59 -9.23 -14.23
CA ARG A 183 36.77 -9.26 -12.76
C ARG A 183 36.59 -7.87 -12.16
N SER A 184 37.11 -6.83 -12.79
CA SER A 184 36.94 -5.44 -12.32
C SER A 184 35.47 -5.00 -12.31
N LEU A 185 34.71 -5.34 -13.37
CA LEU A 185 33.29 -5.02 -13.49
C LEU A 185 32.44 -5.80 -12.47
N SER A 186 32.73 -7.10 -12.31
CA SER A 186 32.04 -7.96 -11.36
C SER A 186 32.22 -7.47 -9.92
N LEU A 187 33.45 -7.13 -9.51
CA LEU A 187 33.73 -6.61 -8.17
C LEU A 187 33.11 -5.23 -7.95
N CYS A 188 33.19 -4.33 -8.94
CA CYS A 188 32.58 -3.01 -8.86
C CYS A 188 31.06 -3.10 -8.62
N ASN A 189 30.37 -3.95 -9.40
CA ASN A 189 28.94 -4.17 -9.24
C ASN A 189 28.60 -4.76 -7.86
N MET A 190 29.35 -5.76 -7.40
CA MET A 190 29.16 -6.37 -6.09
C MET A 190 29.32 -5.37 -4.94
N PHE A 191 30.36 -4.52 -4.97
CA PHE A 191 30.56 -3.52 -3.93
C PHE A 191 29.43 -2.48 -3.88
N LEU A 192 28.98 -1.98 -5.04
CA LEU A 192 27.87 -1.02 -5.10
C LEU A 192 26.56 -1.64 -4.61
N ASP A 193 26.29 -2.89 -4.97
CA ASP A 193 25.11 -3.63 -4.52
C ASP A 193 25.12 -3.88 -3.00
N GLU A 194 26.25 -4.31 -2.43
CA GLU A 194 26.39 -4.49 -0.98
C GLU A 194 26.31 -3.17 -0.19
N MET A 195 26.86 -2.08 -0.72
CA MET A 195 26.68 -0.73 -0.15
C MET A 195 25.20 -0.34 -0.11
N ALA A 196 24.47 -0.57 -1.20
CA ALA A 196 23.05 -0.28 -1.30
C ALA A 196 22.21 -1.15 -0.35
N LYS A 197 22.52 -2.46 -0.25
CA LYS A 197 21.86 -3.38 0.69
C LYS A 197 22.09 -2.97 2.14
N GLN A 198 23.30 -2.56 2.51
CA GLN A 198 23.59 -2.12 3.87
C GLN A 198 22.84 -0.83 4.22
N ALA A 199 22.78 0.13 3.29
CA ALA A 199 21.96 1.33 3.46
C ALA A 199 20.47 0.97 3.62
N ARG A 200 19.93 0.08 2.77
CA ARG A 200 18.55 -0.42 2.86
C ARG A 200 18.26 -1.08 4.21
N ASN A 201 19.18 -1.90 4.73
CA ASN A 201 19.01 -2.54 6.02
C ASN A 201 18.94 -1.49 7.15
N LEU A 202 19.86 -0.51 7.17
CA LEU A 202 19.82 0.59 8.14
C LEU A 202 18.53 1.43 8.05
N ILE A 203 18.06 1.71 6.83
CA ILE A 203 16.78 2.40 6.63
C ILE A 203 15.64 1.56 7.21
N THR A 204 15.63 0.24 6.97
CA THR A 204 14.62 -0.68 7.51
C THR A 204 14.63 -0.69 9.04
N ASP A 205 15.80 -0.72 9.67
CA ASP A 205 15.96 -0.62 11.12
C ASP A 205 15.34 0.69 11.64
N ILE A 206 15.66 1.83 11.00
CA ILE A 206 15.13 3.15 11.39
C ILE A 206 13.61 3.23 11.19
N CYS A 207 13.10 2.74 10.06
CA CYS A 207 11.67 2.73 9.78
C CYS A 207 10.90 1.91 10.82
N THR A 208 11.44 0.77 11.25
CA THR A 208 10.75 -0.05 12.25
C THR A 208 10.74 0.59 13.63
N GLU A 209 11.82 1.28 14.00
CA GLU A 209 11.85 2.09 15.21
C GLU A 209 10.77 3.20 15.14
N GLN A 210 10.68 3.91 14.00
CA GLN A 210 9.64 4.94 13.80
C GLN A 210 8.22 4.39 13.80
N CYS A 211 8.00 3.17 13.30
CA CYS A 211 6.71 2.48 13.42
C CYS A 211 6.38 2.18 14.89
N THR A 212 7.36 1.74 15.68
CA THR A 212 7.17 1.50 17.12
C THR A 212 6.80 2.78 17.85
N LEU A 213 7.44 3.92 17.50
CA LEU A 213 7.09 5.22 18.05
C LEU A 213 5.69 5.68 17.63
N SER A 214 5.30 5.40 16.39
CA SER A 214 3.97 5.75 15.87
C SER A 214 2.87 4.88 16.48
N ASP A 215 3.13 3.59 16.73
CA ASP A 215 2.20 2.68 17.43
C ASP A 215 1.90 3.17 18.85
N GLN A 216 2.90 3.69 19.58
CA GLN A 216 2.71 4.26 20.91
C GLN A 216 1.74 5.45 20.95
N LEU A 217 1.52 6.12 19.82
CA LEU A 217 0.58 7.24 19.69
C LEU A 217 -0.86 6.80 19.44
N LEU A 218 -1.10 5.50 19.18
CA LEU A 218 -2.44 5.00 18.89
C LEU A 218 -3.38 5.10 20.11
N PRO A 219 -4.69 5.37 19.90
CA PRO A 219 -5.65 5.55 20.99
C PRO A 219 -5.73 4.37 21.98
N LYS A 220 -5.41 3.15 21.54
CA LYS A 220 -5.40 1.94 22.39
C LYS A 220 -4.53 2.08 23.65
N HIS A 221 -3.45 2.85 23.58
CA HIS A 221 -2.54 3.04 24.72
C HIS A 221 -3.13 3.96 25.81
N CYS A 222 -4.14 4.78 25.47
CA CYS A 222 -4.82 5.71 26.38
C CYS A 222 -5.84 5.03 27.32
N ALA A 223 -6.22 3.77 27.06
CA ALA A 223 -7.26 3.07 27.81
C ALA A 223 -6.98 3.02 29.33
N LYS A 224 -5.71 2.81 29.73
CA LYS A 224 -5.30 2.83 31.14
C LYS A 224 -5.54 4.19 31.79
N THR A 225 -5.21 5.27 31.10
CA THR A 225 -5.40 6.65 31.58
C THR A 225 -6.88 6.95 31.80
N ILE A 226 -7.75 6.56 30.87
CA ILE A 226 -9.21 6.72 30.99
C ILE A 226 -9.73 5.90 32.17
N SER A 227 -9.38 4.62 32.27
CA SER A 227 -9.80 3.75 33.38
C SER A 227 -9.38 4.30 34.75
N GLN A 228 -8.15 4.81 34.87
CA GLN A 228 -7.68 5.45 36.11
C GLN A 228 -8.44 6.74 36.42
N ALA A 229 -8.78 7.56 35.43
CA ALA A 229 -9.54 8.79 35.63
C ALA A 229 -10.99 8.53 36.06
N VAL A 230 -11.65 7.53 35.46
CA VAL A 230 -13.01 7.10 35.84
C VAL A 230 -13.03 6.50 37.25
N ASN A 231 -12.07 5.63 37.57
CA ASN A 231 -11.97 5.00 38.89
C ASN A 231 -11.60 5.97 40.02
N LYS A 232 -10.84 7.03 39.72
CA LYS A 232 -10.57 8.12 40.69
C LYS A 232 -11.82 8.95 41.02
N LYS A 233 -12.79 9.05 40.10
CA LYS A 233 -14.08 9.72 40.37
C LYS A 233 -15.03 8.85 41.21
N SER A 234 -14.90 7.53 41.18
CA SER A 234 -15.81 6.60 41.88
C SER A 234 -15.35 6.13 43.28
N LYS A 235 -14.07 6.33 43.65
CA LYS A 235 -13.55 5.97 45.00
C LYS A 235 -12.99 7.16 45.76
N LYS A 236 -13.60 7.46 46.92
CA LYS A 236 -12.91 8.13 48.04
C LYS A 236 -11.65 7.33 48.36
N GLN A 237 -10.53 8.05 48.50
CA GLN A 237 -9.18 7.54 48.70
C GLN A 237 -9.08 6.27 49.56
N THR A 238 -8.53 5.20 48.98
CA THR A 238 -7.71 4.24 49.73
C THR A 238 -6.52 3.87 48.85
N GLY A 239 -5.32 4.16 49.34
CA GLY A 239 -4.08 4.03 48.61
C GLY A 239 -3.80 2.61 48.12
N LYS A 240 -3.38 2.50 46.86
CA LYS A 240 -2.57 1.38 46.37
C LYS A 240 -1.33 1.96 45.66
N LYS A 241 -0.18 1.40 46.04
CA LYS A 241 1.17 1.72 45.56
C LYS A 241 1.21 1.75 44.03
N GLY A 242 1.91 2.75 43.51
CA GLY A 242 2.00 3.07 42.08
C GLY A 242 2.51 1.90 41.25
N GLU A 243 1.70 1.50 40.28
CA GLU A 243 2.21 0.85 39.07
C GLU A 243 3.15 1.84 38.35
N PRO A 244 4.20 1.35 37.68
CA PRO A 244 5.12 2.21 36.95
C PRO A 244 4.33 3.03 35.92
N GLU A 245 4.43 4.35 36.03
CA GLU A 245 3.89 5.29 35.06
C GLU A 245 4.53 4.97 33.71
N ARG A 246 3.72 4.54 32.72
CA ARG A 246 4.23 4.30 31.37
C ARG A 246 4.86 5.60 30.86
N GLU A 247 6.07 5.50 30.32
CA GLU A 247 6.76 6.65 29.73
C GLU A 247 5.87 7.27 28.67
N LYS A 248 5.72 8.59 28.73
CA LYS A 248 4.91 9.33 27.76
C LYS A 248 5.69 9.41 26.45
N PRO A 249 5.01 9.28 25.29
CA PRO A 249 5.64 9.56 24.00
C PRO A 249 6.33 10.93 24.02
N GLY A 250 7.57 10.98 23.57
CA GLY A 250 8.46 12.16 23.63
C GLY A 250 9.56 12.07 24.69
N VAL A 251 9.46 11.14 25.65
CA VAL A 251 10.52 10.92 26.67
C VAL A 251 11.75 10.27 26.05
N GLU A 252 11.58 9.39 25.07
CA GLU A 252 12.67 8.78 24.30
C GLU A 252 13.53 9.83 23.57
N SER A 253 12.91 10.95 23.19
CA SER A 253 13.57 12.09 22.57
C SER A 253 14.30 12.99 23.59
N MET A 254 14.00 12.89 24.89
CA MET A 254 14.69 13.61 25.97
C MET A 254 16.03 12.95 26.32
N ARG A 255 16.99 13.10 25.41
CA ARG A 255 18.30 12.46 25.51
C ARG A 255 19.12 13.03 26.68
N LYS A 256 19.38 12.21 27.70
CA LYS A 256 20.25 12.55 28.85
C LYS A 256 21.75 12.41 28.56
N ASN A 257 22.14 11.43 27.72
CA ASN A 257 23.54 11.17 27.34
C ASN A 257 23.59 10.59 25.91
N ARG A 258 24.67 10.87 25.16
CA ARG A 258 24.86 10.51 23.74
C ARG A 258 25.24 9.03 23.51
N LEU A 259 25.37 8.22 24.57
CA LEU A 259 25.97 6.87 24.51
C LEU A 259 24.96 5.70 24.37
N LEU A 260 23.65 5.93 24.45
CA LEU A 260 22.64 4.87 24.43
C LEU A 260 21.87 4.87 23.10
N VAL A 261 21.99 3.78 22.33
CA VAL A 261 21.17 3.48 21.14
C VAL A 261 20.63 2.06 21.32
N THR A 262 19.31 1.92 21.31
CA THR A 262 18.60 0.63 21.41
C THR A 262 18.07 0.24 20.02
N LYS A 263 18.08 -1.06 19.70
CA LYS A 263 17.57 -1.64 18.44
C LYS A 263 16.31 -2.46 18.70
N SER A 264 15.31 -2.41 17.82
CA SER A 264 14.32 -3.50 17.61
C SER A 264 13.58 -3.37 16.28
N ILE A 265 13.24 -4.52 15.64
CA ILE A 265 12.49 -4.65 14.38
C ILE A 265 11.58 -5.88 14.42
N VAL A 266 10.33 -5.79 13.93
CA VAL A 266 9.60 -6.86 13.19
C VAL A 266 8.57 -6.23 12.20
N GLY A 267 8.30 -6.94 11.10
CA GLY A 267 7.51 -6.54 9.92
C GLY A 267 5.99 -6.34 10.09
N MET A 268 5.40 -5.63 9.13
CA MET A 268 4.21 -4.80 9.35
C MET A 268 2.91 -5.29 8.73
N THR A 269 2.94 -6.28 7.84
CA THR A 269 1.72 -6.65 7.10
C THR A 269 0.99 -7.84 7.72
N MET A 270 1.66 -8.64 8.57
CA MET A 270 1.12 -9.73 9.41
C MET A 270 -0.02 -10.56 8.78
N TYR A 271 0.00 -10.77 7.46
CA TYR A 271 -1.03 -11.56 6.79
C TYR A 271 -0.68 -13.04 6.88
N ASN A 272 -1.57 -13.82 7.51
CA ASN A 272 -1.41 -15.26 7.63
C ASN A 272 -2.69 -15.98 7.20
N GLN A 273 -2.64 -16.66 6.06
CA GLN A 273 -3.78 -17.41 5.51
C GLN A 273 -4.26 -18.54 6.44
N ALA A 274 -3.38 -19.12 7.26
CA ALA A 274 -3.74 -20.21 8.15
C ALA A 274 -4.52 -19.72 9.38
N THR A 275 -4.22 -18.53 9.89
CA THR A 275 -4.89 -17.95 11.07
C THR A 275 -6.00 -16.96 10.70
N GLN A 276 -6.16 -16.63 9.42
CA GLN A 276 -7.07 -15.58 8.91
C GLN A 276 -6.81 -14.21 9.55
N GLU A 277 -5.58 -13.96 10.00
CA GLU A 277 -5.18 -12.70 10.60
C GLU A 277 -4.63 -11.75 9.53
N ILE A 278 -5.07 -10.51 9.60
CA ILE A 278 -4.56 -9.39 8.80
C ILE A 278 -4.41 -8.16 9.70
N ALA A 279 -3.40 -7.33 9.41
CA ALA A 279 -3.22 -6.06 10.10
C ALA A 279 -4.43 -5.14 9.88
N LYS A 280 -4.77 -4.34 10.88
CA LYS A 280 -5.82 -3.31 10.74
C LYS A 280 -5.38 -2.25 9.72
N PRO A 281 -6.26 -1.81 8.82
CA PRO A 281 -5.94 -0.76 7.85
C PRO A 281 -5.32 0.50 8.48
N SER A 282 -5.81 0.95 9.64
CA SER A 282 -5.30 2.13 10.35
C SER A 282 -3.88 1.94 10.89
N GLU A 283 -3.56 0.76 11.44
CA GLU A 283 -2.23 0.42 11.95
C GLU A 283 -1.23 0.29 10.79
N LEU A 284 -1.66 -0.33 9.68
CA LEU A 284 -0.85 -0.44 8.47
C LEU A 284 -0.58 0.95 7.87
N LEU A 285 -1.61 1.80 7.72
CA LEU A 285 -1.46 3.15 7.19
C LEU A 285 -0.53 4.01 8.06
N THR A 286 -0.66 3.92 9.38
CA THR A 286 0.23 4.61 10.33
C THR A 286 1.69 4.18 10.12
N SER A 287 1.91 2.88 9.94
CA SER A 287 3.23 2.32 9.66
C SER A 287 3.79 2.75 8.31
N VAL A 288 2.96 2.76 7.25
CA VAL A 288 3.34 3.24 5.91
C VAL A 288 3.73 4.72 5.94
N ARG A 289 2.97 5.57 6.65
CA ARG A 289 3.29 7.00 6.82
C ARG A 289 4.61 7.20 7.57
N ALA A 290 4.90 6.39 8.58
CA ALA A 290 6.19 6.40 9.27
C ALA A 290 7.34 6.03 8.31
N TYR A 291 7.17 4.98 7.50
CA TYR A 291 8.12 4.59 6.46
C TYR A 291 8.36 5.71 5.44
N MET A 292 7.30 6.34 4.94
CA MET A 292 7.41 7.46 4.00
C MET A 292 8.19 8.62 4.60
N THR A 293 7.99 8.93 5.87
CA THR A 293 8.71 10.02 6.58
C THR A 293 10.22 9.75 6.63
N VAL A 294 10.62 8.52 6.94
CA VAL A 294 12.04 8.13 6.96
C VAL A 294 12.61 8.14 5.55
N LEU A 295 11.90 7.59 4.57
CA LEU A 295 12.34 7.55 3.18
C LEU A 295 12.49 8.96 2.59
N GLN A 296 11.59 9.90 2.91
CA GLN A 296 11.71 11.29 2.49
C GLN A 296 13.00 11.94 3.03
N SER A 297 13.43 11.56 4.23
CA SER A 297 14.65 12.10 4.83
C SER A 297 15.93 11.69 4.08
N ILE A 298 15.88 10.65 3.23
CA ILE A 298 17.02 10.16 2.44
C ILE A 298 17.48 11.21 1.42
N GLU A 299 16.57 12.05 0.91
CA GLU A 299 16.90 13.12 -0.04
C GLU A 299 17.94 14.10 0.52
N ASN A 300 18.05 14.22 1.84
CA ASN A 300 19.07 15.07 2.49
C ASN A 300 20.49 14.49 2.38
N TYR A 301 20.62 13.19 2.14
CA TYR A 301 21.91 12.47 2.14
C TYR A 301 22.34 12.04 0.74
N VAL A 302 21.38 11.70 -0.14
CA VAL A 302 21.65 11.21 -1.49
C VAL A 302 20.74 11.92 -2.48
N GLN A 303 21.28 12.33 -3.63
CA GLN A 303 20.53 12.95 -4.72
C GLN A 303 19.67 11.90 -5.46
N ILE A 304 18.62 11.42 -4.79
CA ILE A 304 17.62 10.48 -5.31
C ILE A 304 16.26 11.15 -5.20
N ASP A 305 15.43 10.98 -6.24
CA ASP A 305 14.03 11.39 -6.21
C ASP A 305 13.19 10.30 -5.53
N ILE A 306 12.85 10.51 -4.26
CA ILE A 306 12.04 9.55 -3.50
C ILE A 306 10.56 9.59 -3.90
N THR A 307 10.11 10.72 -4.46
CA THR A 307 8.72 10.89 -4.91
C THR A 307 8.41 9.89 -6.01
N ARG A 308 9.36 9.68 -6.94
CA ARG A 308 9.23 8.65 -7.98
C ARG A 308 9.21 7.22 -7.40
N VAL A 309 9.96 6.96 -6.33
CA VAL A 309 9.93 5.65 -5.66
C VAL A 309 8.56 5.40 -5.03
N PHE A 310 7.98 6.40 -4.35
CA PHE A 310 6.63 6.29 -3.80
C PHE A 310 5.58 6.07 -4.89
N ASN A 311 5.63 6.84 -5.97
CA ASN A 311 4.68 6.68 -7.08
C ASN A 311 4.76 5.29 -7.71
N ASN A 312 5.96 4.74 -7.90
CA ASN A 312 6.12 3.40 -8.44
C ASN A 312 5.56 2.32 -7.50
N VAL A 313 5.91 2.37 -6.21
CA VAL A 313 5.54 1.31 -5.26
C VAL A 313 4.07 1.41 -4.87
N LEU A 314 3.60 2.59 -4.42
CA LEU A 314 2.24 2.75 -3.91
C LEU A 314 1.20 2.56 -5.01
N LEU A 315 1.46 3.05 -6.23
CA LEU A 315 0.52 2.87 -7.34
C LEU A 315 0.39 1.39 -7.73
N GLN A 316 1.48 0.63 -7.75
CA GLN A 316 1.43 -0.81 -8.01
C GLN A 316 0.61 -1.54 -6.94
N GLN A 317 0.75 -1.16 -5.68
CA GLN A 317 -0.02 -1.76 -4.58
C GLN A 317 -1.54 -1.57 -4.70
N THR A 318 -2.00 -0.58 -5.48
CA THR A 318 -3.44 -0.40 -5.75
C THR A 318 -4.01 -1.43 -6.74
N GLN A 319 -3.18 -2.08 -7.55
CA GLN A 319 -3.60 -3.06 -8.55
C GLN A 319 -3.83 -4.44 -7.92
N HIS A 320 -4.43 -5.39 -8.64
CA HIS A 320 -4.65 -6.76 -8.14
C HIS A 320 -3.35 -7.59 -8.03
N LEU A 321 -2.39 -7.33 -8.91
CA LEU A 321 -1.03 -7.90 -8.88
C LEU A 321 -0.03 -6.77 -9.14
N ASP A 322 1.18 -6.90 -8.60
CA ASP A 322 2.26 -5.97 -8.86
C ASP A 322 2.93 -6.24 -10.24
N SER A 323 3.98 -5.47 -10.57
CA SER A 323 4.72 -5.67 -11.83
C SER A 323 5.47 -7.00 -11.93
N HIS A 324 5.63 -7.71 -10.82
CA HIS A 324 6.28 -9.02 -10.72
C HIS A 324 5.28 -10.19 -10.71
N GLY A 325 3.98 -9.90 -10.66
CA GLY A 325 2.91 -10.90 -10.58
C GLY A 325 2.64 -11.37 -9.14
N GLU A 326 3.12 -10.64 -8.14
CA GLU A 326 2.91 -10.95 -6.72
C GLU A 326 1.63 -10.27 -6.18
N PRO A 327 0.98 -10.85 -5.15
CA PRO A 327 -0.23 -10.30 -4.57
C PRO A 327 0.04 -8.98 -3.82
N THR A 328 -0.80 -7.99 -4.10
CA THR A 328 -0.74 -6.66 -3.47
C THR A 328 -1.63 -6.57 -2.24
N ILE A 329 -1.49 -5.49 -1.46
CA ILE A 329 -2.43 -5.17 -0.35
C ILE A 329 -3.90 -5.13 -0.83
N THR A 330 -4.17 -4.63 -2.04
CA THR A 330 -5.53 -4.64 -2.62
C THR A 330 -6.09 -6.06 -2.69
N SER A 331 -5.32 -7.00 -3.24
CA SER A 331 -5.76 -8.40 -3.38
C SER A 331 -5.96 -9.08 -2.02
N LEU A 332 -5.06 -8.83 -1.07
CA LEU A 332 -5.10 -9.44 0.26
C LEU A 332 -6.29 -8.95 1.08
N TYR A 333 -6.51 -7.63 1.16
CA TYR A 333 -7.67 -7.08 1.87
C TYR A 333 -8.98 -7.46 1.19
N THR A 334 -9.04 -7.42 -0.15
CA THR A 334 -10.25 -7.82 -0.89
C THR A 334 -10.62 -9.27 -0.59
N ASN A 335 -9.65 -10.18 -0.62
CA ASN A 335 -9.88 -11.58 -0.26
C ASN A 335 -10.32 -11.73 1.20
N TRP A 336 -9.64 -11.04 2.14
CA TRP A 336 -9.96 -11.15 3.55
C TRP A 336 -11.37 -10.64 3.89
N TYR A 337 -11.79 -9.49 3.34
CA TYR A 337 -13.14 -8.96 3.57
C TYR A 337 -14.23 -9.91 3.06
N LEU A 338 -14.02 -10.55 1.91
CA LEU A 338 -14.98 -11.48 1.31
C LEU A 338 -15.02 -12.82 2.05
N GLU A 339 -13.86 -13.48 2.17
CA GLU A 339 -13.75 -14.86 2.67
C GLU A 339 -13.76 -14.94 4.20
N THR A 340 -13.41 -13.86 4.90
CA THR A 340 -13.40 -13.83 6.36
C THR A 340 -14.58 -13.01 6.86
N LEU A 341 -14.57 -11.68 6.71
CA LEU A 341 -15.58 -10.82 7.34
C LEU A 341 -17.01 -11.11 6.84
N LEU A 342 -17.26 -10.98 5.54
CA LEU A 342 -18.62 -11.12 4.97
C LEU A 342 -19.14 -12.56 4.99
N ARG A 343 -18.24 -13.55 4.93
CA ARG A 343 -18.61 -14.96 5.14
C ARG A 343 -19.11 -15.20 6.56
N GLN A 344 -18.46 -14.62 7.58
CA GLN A 344 -18.93 -14.74 8.97
C GLN A 344 -20.22 -13.95 9.23
N VAL A 345 -20.48 -12.87 8.49
CA VAL A 345 -21.81 -12.21 8.49
C VAL A 345 -22.89 -13.17 7.97
N SER A 346 -22.60 -13.91 6.90
CA SER A 346 -23.54 -14.89 6.32
C SER A 346 -23.79 -16.09 7.24
N ASN A 347 -22.83 -16.41 8.12
CA ASN A 347 -22.97 -17.41 9.18
C ASN A 347 -23.81 -16.92 10.37
N GLY A 348 -24.15 -15.62 10.42
CA GLY A 348 -24.99 -15.03 11.47
C GLY A 348 -24.22 -14.60 12.72
N HIS A 349 -22.90 -14.46 12.63
CA HIS A 349 -22.03 -14.11 13.74
C HIS A 349 -21.73 -12.61 13.84
N ILE A 350 -21.92 -11.89 12.74
CA ILE A 350 -21.65 -10.46 12.61
C ILE A 350 -22.90 -9.81 12.03
N ALA A 351 -23.23 -8.61 12.48
CA ALA A 351 -24.30 -7.81 11.92
C ALA A 351 -23.84 -6.40 11.56
N TYR A 352 -24.49 -5.81 10.57
CA TYR A 352 -24.29 -4.42 10.20
C TYR A 352 -25.07 -3.53 11.17
N PHE A 353 -24.39 -2.53 11.73
CA PHE A 353 -24.97 -1.57 12.67
C PHE A 353 -24.98 -0.20 12.00
N PRO A 354 -26.11 0.21 11.39
CA PRO A 354 -26.28 1.54 10.83
C PRO A 354 -25.93 2.66 11.83
N ALA A 355 -26.29 2.49 13.12
CA ALA A 355 -26.03 3.46 14.18
C ALA A 355 -24.54 3.77 14.38
N MET A 356 -23.69 2.74 14.27
CA MET A 356 -22.24 2.86 14.44
C MET A 356 -21.50 2.99 13.10
N LYS A 357 -22.21 2.88 11.97
CA LYS A 357 -21.64 2.84 10.61
C LYS A 357 -20.50 1.80 10.50
N ALA A 358 -20.73 0.61 11.05
CA ALA A 358 -19.74 -0.48 11.12
C ALA A 358 -20.41 -1.86 11.16
N PHE A 359 -19.63 -2.92 10.94
CA PHE A 359 -20.04 -4.29 11.26
C PHE A 359 -19.57 -4.65 12.66
N VAL A 360 -20.44 -5.27 13.46
CA VAL A 360 -20.20 -5.58 14.88
C VAL A 360 -20.46 -7.06 15.14
N ASN A 361 -19.63 -7.67 15.99
CA ASN A 361 -19.77 -9.07 16.38
C ASN A 361 -21.02 -9.25 17.25
N LEU A 362 -21.85 -10.24 16.93
CA LEU A 362 -22.99 -10.61 17.75
C LEU A 362 -22.56 -11.55 18.89
N PRO A 363 -23.19 -11.47 20.08
CA PRO A 363 -22.89 -12.33 21.23
C PRO A 363 -23.43 -13.75 20.98
N THR A 364 -22.74 -14.48 20.10
CA THR A 364 -23.00 -15.87 19.73
C THR A 364 -21.83 -16.73 20.19
N GLU A 365 -22.07 -18.00 20.54
CA GLU A 365 -21.00 -18.93 20.96
C GLU A 365 -20.09 -19.27 19.77
N ASN A 366 -19.09 -18.41 19.49
CA ASN A 366 -18.17 -18.60 18.37
C ASN A 366 -16.71 -18.44 18.79
N GLU A 367 -15.83 -19.02 17.98
CA GLU A 367 -14.37 -18.88 18.04
C GLU A 367 -13.89 -17.82 17.02
N LEU A 368 -14.50 -16.63 17.00
CA LEU A 368 -13.98 -15.54 16.17
C LEU A 368 -12.68 -15.00 16.75
N THR A 369 -11.63 -14.95 15.93
CA THR A 369 -10.29 -14.43 16.31
C THR A 369 -10.17 -12.92 16.17
N PHE A 370 -11.18 -12.24 15.62
CA PHE A 370 -11.16 -10.80 15.34
C PHE A 370 -12.48 -10.11 15.68
N ASN A 371 -12.41 -8.80 15.93
CA ASN A 371 -13.55 -7.91 16.13
C ASN A 371 -13.87 -7.18 14.83
N ALA A 372 -15.05 -7.39 14.24
CA ALA A 372 -15.42 -6.79 12.96
C ALA A 372 -15.43 -5.25 12.99
N GLU A 373 -15.71 -4.65 14.14
CA GLU A 373 -15.74 -3.19 14.30
C GLU A 373 -14.35 -2.57 14.12
N GLU A 374 -13.29 -3.30 14.49
CA GLU A 374 -11.89 -2.87 14.35
C GLU A 374 -11.34 -2.99 12.93
N TYR A 375 -12.19 -3.37 11.96
CA TYR A 375 -11.85 -3.49 10.54
C TYR A 375 -12.85 -2.79 9.62
N SER A 376 -14.04 -2.41 10.11
CA SER A 376 -15.13 -1.92 9.26
C SER A 376 -15.76 -0.62 9.72
N ASP A 377 -15.25 0.00 10.78
CA ASP A 377 -15.68 1.33 11.17
C ASP A 377 -15.27 2.39 10.12
N ILE A 378 -15.77 3.61 10.32
CA ILE A 378 -15.46 4.74 9.44
C ILE A 378 -13.94 4.99 9.35
N SER A 379 -13.20 4.85 10.45
CA SER A 379 -11.76 5.13 10.51
C SER A 379 -10.95 4.13 9.70
N GLU A 380 -11.30 2.84 9.80
CA GLU A 380 -10.67 1.74 9.11
C GLU A 380 -11.02 1.75 7.63
N MET A 381 -12.28 2.02 7.26
CA MET A 381 -12.67 2.13 5.86
C MET A 381 -12.01 3.34 5.17
N ARG A 382 -11.81 4.45 5.89
CA ARG A 382 -11.03 5.60 5.38
C ARG A 382 -9.55 5.24 5.24
N SER A 383 -8.98 4.56 6.23
CA SER A 383 -7.58 4.12 6.19
C SER A 383 -7.34 3.13 5.04
N LEU A 384 -8.27 2.22 4.80
CA LEU A 384 -8.28 1.32 3.65
C LEU A 384 -8.35 2.09 2.34
N SER A 385 -9.23 3.09 2.27
CA SER A 385 -9.39 3.95 1.07
C SER A 385 -8.14 4.75 0.76
N GLU A 386 -7.39 5.21 1.77
CA GLU A 386 -6.08 5.87 1.57
C GLU A 386 -5.02 4.90 1.02
N LEU A 387 -5.01 3.65 1.47
CA LEU A 387 -4.04 2.64 1.03
C LEU A 387 -4.34 2.12 -0.39
N LEU A 388 -5.62 1.82 -0.67
CA LEU A 388 -6.05 1.21 -1.95
C LEU A 388 -6.31 2.26 -3.04
N GLY A 389 -6.73 3.46 -2.65
CA GLY A 389 -7.17 4.51 -3.56
C GLY A 389 -8.36 4.10 -4.45
N PRO A 390 -8.69 4.91 -5.47
CA PRO A 390 -9.80 4.63 -6.38
C PRO A 390 -9.68 3.28 -7.11
N TYR A 391 -8.46 2.89 -7.51
CA TYR A 391 -8.23 1.64 -8.25
C TYR A 391 -8.51 0.41 -7.39
N GLY A 392 -7.93 0.35 -6.19
CA GLY A 392 -8.12 -0.78 -5.30
C GLY A 392 -9.55 -0.87 -4.77
N MET A 393 -10.19 0.27 -4.48
CA MET A 393 -11.59 0.31 -4.03
C MET A 393 -12.58 -0.06 -5.15
N LYS A 394 -12.27 0.28 -6.41
CA LYS A 394 -13.00 -0.21 -7.58
C LYS A 394 -12.88 -1.73 -7.70
N PHE A 395 -11.67 -2.28 -7.57
CA PHE A 395 -11.44 -3.74 -7.62
C PHE A 395 -12.16 -4.49 -6.49
N LEU A 396 -12.12 -3.96 -5.25
CA LEU A 396 -12.89 -4.48 -4.12
C LEU A 396 -14.38 -4.52 -4.47
N SER A 397 -14.91 -3.43 -5.03
CA SER A 397 -16.30 -3.32 -5.43
C SER A 397 -16.69 -4.30 -6.53
N GLU A 398 -15.86 -4.47 -7.56
CA GLU A 398 -16.08 -5.46 -8.62
C GLU A 398 -16.15 -6.89 -8.05
N SER A 399 -15.29 -7.20 -7.09
CA SER A 399 -15.29 -8.49 -6.40
C SER A 399 -16.58 -8.69 -5.57
N LEU A 400 -17.04 -7.66 -4.86
CA LEU A 400 -18.34 -7.66 -4.16
C LEU A 400 -19.52 -7.89 -5.14
N MET A 401 -19.50 -7.20 -6.29
CA MET A 401 -20.54 -7.34 -7.31
C MET A 401 -20.57 -8.75 -7.91
N TRP A 402 -19.42 -9.41 -8.06
CA TRP A 402 -19.35 -10.80 -8.52
C TRP A 402 -20.10 -11.75 -7.57
N HIS A 403 -19.93 -11.60 -6.25
CA HIS A 403 -20.68 -12.39 -5.27
C HIS A 403 -22.18 -12.09 -5.31
N ILE A 404 -22.58 -10.81 -5.48
CA ILE A 404 -24.00 -10.45 -5.66
C ILE A 404 -24.57 -11.10 -6.91
N SER A 405 -23.84 -11.06 -8.02
CA SER A 405 -24.22 -11.69 -9.27
C SER A 405 -24.48 -13.19 -9.07
N SER A 406 -23.58 -13.90 -8.35
CA SER A 406 -23.80 -15.30 -7.98
C SER A 406 -25.10 -15.51 -7.18
N GLN A 407 -25.40 -14.64 -6.21
CA GLN A 407 -26.66 -14.73 -5.45
C GLN A 407 -27.89 -14.46 -6.31
N VAL A 408 -27.82 -13.51 -7.25
CA VAL A 408 -28.93 -13.19 -8.17
C VAL A 408 -29.20 -14.35 -9.14
N ALA A 409 -28.17 -15.02 -9.65
CA ALA A 409 -28.35 -16.23 -10.47
C ALA A 409 -29.15 -17.31 -9.73
N GLU A 410 -28.83 -17.54 -8.46
CA GLU A 410 -29.56 -18.51 -7.64
C GLU A 410 -30.99 -18.05 -7.34
N LEU A 411 -31.22 -16.75 -7.09
CA LEU A 411 -32.57 -16.20 -6.95
C LEU A 411 -33.41 -16.36 -8.21
N LYS A 412 -32.83 -16.16 -9.41
CA LYS A 412 -33.53 -16.39 -10.68
C LYS A 412 -34.01 -17.83 -10.81
N LYS A 413 -33.21 -18.82 -10.40
CA LYS A 413 -33.63 -20.25 -10.38
C LYS A 413 -34.85 -20.46 -9.49
N LEU A 414 -34.84 -19.90 -8.28
CA LEU A 414 -35.98 -20.01 -7.35
C LEU A 414 -37.26 -19.36 -7.91
N VAL A 415 -37.13 -18.27 -8.65
CA VAL A 415 -38.26 -17.61 -9.33
C VAL A 415 -38.80 -18.49 -10.47
N VAL A 416 -37.92 -19.11 -11.25
CA VAL A 416 -38.31 -20.02 -12.34
C VAL A 416 -39.06 -21.25 -11.78
N ASP A 417 -38.59 -21.83 -10.68
CA ASP A 417 -39.24 -22.97 -10.03
C ASP A 417 -40.66 -22.66 -9.53
N ASN A 418 -40.94 -21.38 -9.21
CA ASN A 418 -42.23 -20.92 -8.69
C ASN A 418 -43.00 -20.01 -9.68
N VAL A 419 -42.61 -20.00 -10.96
CA VAL A 419 -43.05 -19.00 -11.96
C VAL A 419 -44.58 -18.94 -12.11
N GLU A 420 -45.25 -20.10 -12.13
CA GLU A 420 -46.70 -20.19 -12.30
C GLU A 420 -47.45 -19.59 -11.10
N VAL A 421 -47.02 -19.94 -9.89
CA VAL A 421 -47.62 -19.46 -8.64
C VAL A 421 -47.43 -17.95 -8.52
N LEU A 422 -46.20 -17.46 -8.76
CA LEU A 422 -45.89 -16.03 -8.70
C LEU A 422 -46.67 -15.22 -9.75
N THR A 423 -46.86 -15.77 -10.95
CA THR A 423 -47.66 -15.12 -12.00
C THR A 423 -49.13 -14.99 -11.57
N GLN A 424 -49.68 -16.01 -10.93
CA GLN A 424 -51.05 -15.97 -10.39
C GLN A 424 -51.19 -15.02 -9.20
N MET A 425 -50.19 -14.97 -8.31
CA MET A 425 -50.18 -14.05 -7.16
C MET A 425 -50.09 -12.59 -7.61
N ARG A 426 -49.34 -12.31 -8.68
CA ARG A 426 -49.22 -10.97 -9.24
C ARG A 426 -50.53 -10.42 -9.80
N THR A 427 -51.40 -11.26 -10.34
CA THR A 427 -52.70 -10.84 -10.90
C THR A 427 -53.86 -10.92 -9.91
N SER A 428 -53.72 -11.74 -8.86
CA SER A 428 -54.76 -12.00 -7.86
C SER A 428 -54.50 -11.31 -6.51
N PHE A 429 -53.74 -10.21 -6.49
CA PHE A 429 -53.34 -9.52 -5.25
C PHE A 429 -54.54 -8.92 -4.48
N ASP A 430 -55.65 -8.70 -5.17
CA ASP A 430 -56.92 -8.18 -4.66
C ASP A 430 -57.77 -9.23 -3.92
N LYS A 431 -57.46 -10.53 -4.05
CA LYS A 431 -58.24 -11.65 -3.48
C LYS A 431 -57.48 -12.32 -2.32
N PRO A 432 -57.81 -12.02 -1.05
CA PRO A 432 -57.03 -12.48 0.11
C PRO A 432 -56.98 -14.00 0.25
N ASP A 433 -58.11 -14.69 0.11
CA ASP A 433 -58.21 -16.15 0.31
C ASP A 433 -57.40 -16.92 -0.73
N HIS A 434 -57.45 -16.46 -1.99
CA HIS A 434 -56.69 -17.06 -3.08
C HIS A 434 -55.17 -16.82 -2.88
N MET A 435 -54.78 -15.62 -2.44
CA MET A 435 -53.40 -15.29 -2.12
C MET A 435 -52.83 -16.16 -0.99
N ALA A 436 -53.60 -16.42 0.07
CA ALA A 436 -53.17 -17.28 1.17
C ALA A 436 -52.99 -18.75 0.72
N ALA A 437 -53.86 -19.24 -0.17
CA ALA A 437 -53.74 -20.58 -0.76
C ALA A 437 -52.52 -20.70 -1.69
N LEU A 438 -52.26 -19.67 -2.51
CA LEU A 438 -51.10 -19.62 -3.40
C LEU A 438 -49.78 -19.53 -2.62
N PHE A 439 -49.76 -18.77 -1.52
CA PHE A 439 -48.56 -18.65 -0.67
C PHE A 439 -48.11 -20.01 -0.12
N LYS A 440 -49.05 -20.87 0.30
CA LYS A 440 -48.74 -22.23 0.79
C LYS A 440 -48.14 -23.14 -0.28
N ARG A 441 -48.27 -22.81 -1.57
CA ARG A 441 -47.68 -23.55 -2.69
C ARG A 441 -46.26 -23.09 -3.02
N LEU A 442 -45.81 -21.95 -2.48
CA LEU A 442 -44.45 -21.46 -2.70
C LEU A 442 -43.44 -22.35 -1.98
N THR A 443 -42.34 -22.63 -2.67
CA THR A 443 -41.21 -23.38 -2.11
C THR A 443 -40.01 -22.45 -1.88
N SER A 444 -39.16 -22.78 -0.92
CA SER A 444 -37.88 -22.08 -0.69
C SER A 444 -37.97 -20.59 -0.34
N VAL A 445 -39.04 -20.16 0.35
CA VAL A 445 -39.24 -18.77 0.82
C VAL A 445 -38.07 -18.28 1.67
N ASP A 446 -37.60 -19.09 2.61
CA ASP A 446 -36.48 -18.73 3.50
C ASP A 446 -35.17 -18.53 2.73
N SER A 447 -34.96 -19.30 1.65
CA SER A 447 -33.78 -19.16 0.79
C SER A 447 -33.80 -17.83 0.04
N VAL A 448 -34.97 -17.38 -0.43
CA VAL A 448 -35.12 -16.07 -1.11
C VAL A 448 -34.75 -14.93 -0.15
N LEU A 449 -35.32 -14.95 1.05
CA LEU A 449 -35.04 -13.92 2.07
C LEU A 449 -33.57 -13.94 2.50
N LYS A 450 -33.00 -15.12 2.78
CA LYS A 450 -31.60 -15.26 3.17
C LYS A 450 -30.66 -14.72 2.10
N ARG A 451 -30.87 -15.06 0.82
CA ARG A 451 -30.04 -14.58 -0.30
C ARG A 451 -30.19 -13.08 -0.52
N MET A 452 -31.40 -12.55 -0.45
CA MET A 452 -31.64 -11.10 -0.52
C MET A 452 -30.98 -10.35 0.65
N THR A 453 -31.00 -10.92 1.86
CA THR A 453 -30.30 -10.35 3.01
C THR A 453 -28.78 -10.34 2.80
N ILE A 454 -28.20 -11.42 2.26
CA ILE A 454 -26.76 -11.48 1.92
C ILE A 454 -26.40 -10.40 0.89
N ILE A 455 -27.21 -10.22 -0.16
CA ILE A 455 -27.01 -9.14 -1.14
C ILE A 455 -27.04 -7.77 -0.44
N GLY A 456 -28.02 -7.54 0.42
CA GLY A 456 -28.14 -6.29 1.18
C GLY A 456 -26.93 -6.02 2.08
N VAL A 457 -26.41 -7.05 2.74
CA VAL A 457 -25.21 -6.98 3.57
C VAL A 457 -24.00 -6.55 2.73
N ILE A 458 -23.78 -7.20 1.58
CA ILE A 458 -22.66 -6.88 0.69
C ILE A 458 -22.77 -5.43 0.18
N LEU A 459 -23.98 -5.00 -0.19
CA LEU A 459 -24.24 -3.62 -0.61
C LEU A 459 -24.06 -2.61 0.53
N SER A 460 -24.37 -3.00 1.76
CA SER A 460 -24.15 -2.14 2.95
C SER A 460 -22.67 -1.96 3.22
N PHE A 461 -21.87 -3.03 3.11
CA PHE A 461 -20.41 -2.95 3.16
C PHE A 461 -19.84 -2.07 2.05
N ARG A 462 -20.35 -2.21 0.81
CA ARG A 462 -19.99 -1.32 -0.29
C ARG A 462 -20.33 0.15 0.00
N SER A 463 -21.48 0.43 0.62
CA SER A 463 -21.86 1.80 1.01
C SER A 463 -20.82 2.41 1.95
N LEU A 464 -20.40 1.67 2.98
CA LEU A 464 -19.34 2.13 3.90
C LEU A 464 -18.03 2.39 3.17
N ALA A 465 -17.64 1.48 2.27
CA ALA A 465 -16.43 1.61 1.45
C ALA A 465 -16.47 2.85 0.54
N GLN A 466 -17.60 3.12 -0.10
CA GLN A 466 -17.79 4.26 -1.01
C GLN A 466 -17.89 5.58 -0.25
N GLU A 467 -18.61 5.62 0.88
CA GLU A 467 -18.69 6.79 1.77
C GLU A 467 -17.28 7.17 2.27
N ALA A 468 -16.50 6.19 2.72
CA ALA A 468 -15.12 6.41 3.14
C ALA A 468 -14.21 6.88 2.01
N LEU A 469 -14.32 6.29 0.81
CA LEU A 469 -13.57 6.70 -0.37
C LEU A 469 -13.89 8.14 -0.76
N ARG A 470 -15.18 8.52 -0.76
CA ARG A 470 -15.62 9.89 -1.07
C ARG A 470 -14.98 10.89 -0.11
N ASP A 471 -15.01 10.60 1.19
CA ASP A 471 -14.43 11.48 2.20
C ASP A 471 -12.92 11.67 1.98
N VAL A 472 -12.19 10.58 1.72
CA VAL A 472 -10.74 10.63 1.43
C VAL A 472 -10.47 11.44 0.16
N LEU A 473 -11.18 11.17 -0.94
CA LEU A 473 -10.96 11.87 -2.21
C LEU A 473 -11.34 13.35 -2.15
N SER A 474 -12.39 13.71 -1.41
CA SER A 474 -12.76 15.11 -1.21
C SER A 474 -11.67 15.90 -0.48
N CYS A 475 -10.89 15.23 0.39
CA CYS A 475 -9.73 15.83 1.05
C CYS A 475 -8.50 15.90 0.15
N HIS A 476 -8.21 14.84 -0.62
CA HIS A 476 -6.99 14.74 -1.44
C HIS A 476 -7.08 15.48 -2.78
N ILE A 477 -8.23 15.42 -3.46
CA ILE A 477 -8.44 15.96 -4.81
C ILE A 477 -9.74 16.78 -4.92
N PRO A 478 -9.93 17.83 -4.08
CA PRO A 478 -11.19 18.58 -3.99
C PRO A 478 -11.65 19.18 -5.33
N PHE A 479 -10.73 19.66 -6.16
CA PHE A 479 -11.06 20.25 -7.46
C PHE A 479 -11.65 19.25 -8.45
N LEU A 480 -11.15 18.01 -8.44
CA LEU A 480 -11.67 16.94 -9.31
C LEU A 480 -13.03 16.47 -8.80
N VAL A 481 -13.17 16.24 -7.49
CA VAL A 481 -14.44 15.80 -6.88
C VAL A 481 -15.53 16.83 -7.12
N SER A 482 -15.26 18.12 -6.93
CA SER A 482 -16.23 19.18 -7.20
C SER A 482 -16.68 19.21 -8.66
N SER A 483 -15.76 18.96 -9.60
CA SER A 483 -16.10 18.88 -11.03
C SER A 483 -16.97 17.65 -11.34
N VAL A 484 -16.71 16.53 -10.69
CA VAL A 484 -17.49 15.28 -10.86
C VAL A 484 -18.87 15.41 -10.23
N GLU A 485 -18.98 16.03 -9.06
CA GLU A 485 -20.26 16.33 -8.39
C GLU A 485 -21.14 17.22 -9.27
N ASP A 486 -20.59 18.35 -9.74
CA ASP A 486 -21.31 19.27 -10.64
C ASP A 486 -21.76 18.58 -11.94
N PHE A 487 -20.87 17.77 -12.53
CA PHE A 487 -21.16 17.04 -13.75
C PHE A 487 -22.25 15.96 -13.57
N LYS A 488 -22.31 15.32 -12.40
CA LYS A 488 -23.33 14.33 -12.08
C LYS A 488 -24.70 14.97 -11.83
N ASP A 489 -24.74 16.08 -11.10
CA ASP A 489 -26.01 16.66 -10.65
C ASP A 489 -26.76 17.39 -11.76
N HIS A 490 -26.06 17.84 -12.81
CA HIS A 490 -26.64 18.57 -13.95
C HIS A 490 -26.85 17.71 -15.20
N ILE A 491 -26.90 16.38 -15.09
CA ILE A 491 -27.21 15.51 -16.23
C ILE A 491 -28.67 15.73 -16.67
N PRO A 492 -28.93 16.03 -17.97
CA PRO A 492 -30.29 16.18 -18.48
C PRO A 492 -31.08 14.86 -18.33
N ARG A 493 -32.33 14.93 -17.84
CA ARG A 493 -33.22 13.75 -17.71
C ARG A 493 -33.54 13.05 -19.03
N GLU A 494 -33.36 13.73 -20.16
CA GLU A 494 -33.55 13.19 -21.52
C GLU A 494 -32.29 12.50 -22.09
N THR A 495 -31.20 12.45 -21.32
CA THR A 495 -29.94 11.84 -21.76
C THR A 495 -30.09 10.34 -21.96
N ASP A 496 -29.47 9.81 -23.03
CA ASP A 496 -29.39 8.38 -23.28
C ASP A 496 -28.84 7.65 -22.04
N MET A 497 -29.54 6.60 -21.60
CA MET A 497 -29.18 5.77 -20.46
C MET A 497 -27.73 5.26 -20.55
N LYS A 498 -27.24 4.99 -21.76
CA LYS A 498 -25.85 4.55 -21.96
C LYS A 498 -24.84 5.64 -21.62
N VAL A 499 -25.14 6.90 -21.94
CA VAL A 499 -24.29 8.04 -21.61
C VAL A 499 -24.36 8.33 -20.11
N ALA A 500 -25.56 8.27 -19.52
CA ALA A 500 -25.74 8.43 -18.07
C ALA A 500 -24.94 7.38 -17.26
N MET A 501 -24.87 6.13 -17.72
CA MET A 501 -24.05 5.10 -17.07
C MET A 501 -22.55 5.42 -17.03
N ASN A 502 -22.00 6.05 -18.08
CA ASN A 502 -20.59 6.47 -18.05
C ASN A 502 -20.34 7.56 -17.00
N VAL A 503 -21.30 8.49 -16.83
CA VAL A 503 -21.21 9.52 -15.79
C VAL A 503 -21.31 8.90 -14.41
N TYR A 504 -22.21 7.94 -14.22
CA TYR A 504 -22.31 7.21 -12.95
C TYR A 504 -21.09 6.34 -12.69
N GLU A 505 -20.45 5.76 -13.71
CA GLU A 505 -19.20 5.00 -13.53
C GLU A 505 -18.10 5.92 -12.99
N LEU A 506 -17.91 7.09 -13.63
CA LEU A 506 -16.97 8.11 -13.17
C LEU A 506 -17.29 8.57 -11.74
N SER A 507 -18.57 8.83 -11.44
CA SER A 507 -19.02 9.29 -10.13
C SER A 507 -18.79 8.25 -9.04
N SER A 508 -19.11 6.98 -9.33
CA SER A 508 -18.91 5.88 -8.40
C SER A 508 -17.43 5.60 -8.15
N ALA A 509 -16.55 5.81 -9.13
CA ALA A 509 -15.10 5.71 -8.94
C ALA A 509 -14.55 6.79 -7.98
N ALA A 510 -15.25 7.93 -7.88
CA ALA A 510 -14.97 8.98 -6.90
C ALA A 510 -15.71 8.80 -5.56
N GLY A 511 -16.42 7.68 -5.36
CA GLY A 511 -17.16 7.39 -4.14
C GLY A 511 -18.55 8.04 -4.04
N LEU A 512 -19.01 8.76 -5.07
CA LEU A 512 -20.34 9.39 -5.02
C LEU A 512 -21.46 8.33 -5.05
N PRO A 513 -22.54 8.51 -4.28
CA PRO A 513 -23.71 7.65 -4.37
C PRO A 513 -24.46 7.90 -5.68
N CYS A 514 -24.70 6.82 -6.42
CA CYS A 514 -25.48 6.84 -7.66
C CYS A 514 -26.85 6.19 -7.43
N GLU A 515 -27.89 6.72 -8.07
CA GLU A 515 -29.24 6.14 -8.03
C GLU A 515 -29.28 4.75 -8.65
N ILE A 516 -28.48 4.55 -9.70
CA ILE A 516 -28.27 3.27 -10.37
C ILE A 516 -26.78 2.95 -10.24
N ASP A 517 -26.45 1.82 -9.62
CA ASP A 517 -25.07 1.37 -9.47
C ASP A 517 -24.53 0.78 -10.80
N PRO A 518 -23.54 1.41 -11.46
CA PRO A 518 -22.99 0.93 -12.71
C PRO A 518 -22.29 -0.41 -12.58
N ALA A 519 -21.57 -0.62 -11.47
CA ALA A 519 -20.82 -1.85 -11.24
C ALA A 519 -21.79 -3.04 -11.10
N LEU A 520 -22.93 -2.81 -10.44
CA LEU A 520 -23.99 -3.81 -10.31
C LEU A 520 -24.65 -4.08 -11.67
N VAL A 521 -24.96 -3.05 -12.45
CA VAL A 521 -25.52 -3.20 -13.81
C VAL A 521 -24.59 -4.05 -14.68
N VAL A 522 -23.29 -3.76 -14.68
CA VAL A 522 -22.28 -4.52 -15.43
C VAL A 522 -22.25 -5.98 -14.96
N ALA A 523 -22.17 -6.21 -13.65
CA ALA A 523 -22.08 -7.56 -13.09
C ALA A 523 -23.35 -8.42 -13.30
N LEU A 524 -24.53 -7.81 -13.39
CA LEU A 524 -25.78 -8.52 -13.69
C LEU A 524 -26.00 -8.70 -15.19
N SER A 525 -25.45 -7.81 -16.02
CA SER A 525 -25.53 -7.92 -17.48
C SER A 525 -24.71 -9.08 -18.05
N SER A 526 -23.61 -9.47 -17.39
CA SER A 526 -22.77 -10.60 -17.78
C SER A 526 -23.41 -11.97 -17.51
N GLN A 527 -24.49 -12.02 -16.72
CA GLN A 527 -25.27 -13.24 -16.46
C GLN A 527 -26.45 -13.45 -17.42
N LYS A 528 -26.53 -12.67 -18.51
CA LYS A 528 -27.52 -12.91 -19.55
C LYS A 528 -27.30 -14.31 -20.11
N SER A 529 -28.32 -15.15 -19.95
CA SER A 529 -28.29 -16.51 -20.47
C SER A 529 -28.65 -16.43 -21.94
N GLU A 530 -27.74 -16.81 -22.85
CA GLU A 530 -28.00 -16.75 -24.31
C GLU A 530 -29.27 -17.51 -24.74
N ASN A 531 -29.80 -18.38 -23.88
CA ASN A 531 -30.95 -19.25 -24.14
C ASN A 531 -32.31 -18.70 -23.66
N ILE A 532 -32.38 -17.54 -22.97
CA ILE A 532 -33.63 -16.98 -22.43
C ILE A 532 -34.03 -15.72 -23.20
N SER A 533 -35.31 -15.61 -23.58
CA SER A 533 -35.79 -14.43 -24.30
C SER A 533 -35.73 -13.17 -23.42
N PRO A 534 -35.51 -11.97 -24.00
CA PRO A 534 -35.46 -10.72 -23.23
C PRO A 534 -36.74 -10.42 -22.43
N GLU A 535 -37.89 -10.82 -22.96
CA GLU A 535 -39.18 -10.68 -22.28
C GLU A 535 -39.32 -11.63 -21.08
N GLU A 536 -38.75 -12.83 -21.18
CA GLU A 536 -38.77 -13.81 -20.10
C GLU A 536 -37.82 -13.40 -18.97
N GLU A 537 -36.64 -12.85 -19.28
CA GLU A 537 -35.75 -12.27 -18.25
C GLU A 537 -36.42 -11.09 -17.52
N TYR A 538 -37.12 -10.22 -18.25
CA TYR A 538 -37.89 -9.13 -17.64
C TYR A 538 -39.04 -9.65 -16.76
N LYS A 539 -39.74 -10.70 -17.19
CA LYS A 539 -40.77 -11.37 -16.39
C LYS A 539 -40.19 -11.94 -15.11
N ILE A 540 -39.04 -12.62 -15.17
CA ILE A 540 -38.33 -13.15 -13.99
C ILE A 540 -37.97 -12.02 -13.02
N ALA A 541 -37.47 -10.89 -13.52
CA ALA A 541 -37.15 -9.72 -12.69
C ALA A 541 -38.39 -9.15 -11.98
N CYS A 542 -39.53 -9.06 -12.68
CA CYS A 542 -40.80 -8.63 -12.06
C CYS A 542 -41.27 -9.63 -10.99
N LEU A 543 -41.23 -10.93 -11.30
CA LEU A 543 -41.68 -11.98 -10.38
C LEU A 543 -40.76 -12.11 -9.16
N LEU A 544 -39.47 -11.76 -9.27
CA LEU A 544 -38.57 -11.66 -8.12
C LEU A 544 -39.08 -10.64 -7.10
N MET A 545 -39.51 -9.45 -7.56
CA MET A 545 -40.07 -8.42 -6.67
C MET A 545 -41.35 -8.92 -5.99
N VAL A 546 -42.22 -9.59 -6.74
CA VAL A 546 -43.42 -10.23 -6.18
C VAL A 546 -43.06 -11.26 -5.12
N PHE A 547 -42.07 -12.12 -5.39
CA PHE A 547 -41.63 -13.16 -4.48
C PHE A 547 -41.09 -12.57 -3.17
N VAL A 548 -40.24 -11.55 -3.24
CA VAL A 548 -39.70 -10.88 -2.05
C VAL A 548 -40.83 -10.22 -1.25
N ALA A 549 -41.74 -9.49 -1.90
CA ALA A 549 -42.83 -8.78 -1.24
C ALA A 549 -43.77 -9.70 -0.43
N VAL A 550 -44.17 -10.84 -1.01
CA VAL A 550 -45.06 -11.81 -0.33
C VAL A 550 -44.33 -12.63 0.74
N SER A 551 -43.00 -12.67 0.69
CA SER A 551 -42.17 -13.39 1.65
C SER A 551 -41.88 -12.59 2.92
N MET A 552 -41.93 -11.25 2.88
CA MET A 552 -41.62 -10.41 4.06
C MET A 552 -42.38 -10.79 5.34
N PRO A 553 -43.67 -11.18 5.32
CA PRO A 553 -44.38 -11.55 6.54
C PRO A 553 -43.79 -12.74 7.30
N THR A 554 -43.09 -13.67 6.63
CA THR A 554 -42.49 -14.82 7.33
C THR A 554 -41.38 -14.41 8.29
N LEU A 555 -40.74 -13.25 8.05
CA LEU A 555 -39.72 -12.67 8.93
C LEU A 555 -40.26 -12.37 10.33
N ALA A 556 -41.57 -12.13 10.48
CA ALA A 556 -42.19 -11.81 11.76
C ALA A 556 -42.18 -12.98 12.75
N SER A 557 -42.08 -14.21 12.24
CA SER A 557 -41.98 -15.43 13.05
C SER A 557 -40.57 -15.67 13.63
N ASN A 558 -39.54 -15.09 13.00
CA ASN A 558 -38.15 -15.30 13.40
C ASN A 558 -37.78 -14.42 14.61
N VAL A 559 -37.26 -15.04 15.66
CA VAL A 559 -36.84 -14.37 16.90
C VAL A 559 -35.75 -13.32 16.65
N MET A 560 -34.84 -13.57 15.71
CA MET A 560 -33.72 -12.67 15.39
C MET A 560 -34.14 -11.46 14.54
N SER A 561 -35.39 -11.40 14.08
CA SER A 561 -35.98 -10.25 13.40
C SER A 561 -36.41 -9.13 14.37
N GLN A 562 -35.94 -9.16 15.61
CA GLN A 562 -36.19 -8.08 16.55
C GLN A 562 -35.38 -6.85 16.15
N TYR A 563 -36.05 -5.70 16.07
CA TYR A 563 -35.38 -4.43 15.89
C TYR A 563 -34.77 -3.96 17.21
N SER A 564 -33.48 -3.65 17.19
CA SER A 564 -32.74 -3.14 18.34
C SER A 564 -32.35 -1.68 18.10
N PRO A 565 -32.75 -0.75 18.98
CA PRO A 565 -32.34 0.64 18.90
C PRO A 565 -30.81 0.85 18.99
N ALA A 566 -30.08 -0.05 19.65
CA ALA A 566 -28.62 0.03 19.70
C ALA A 566 -27.96 -0.24 18.33
N ILE A 567 -28.64 -1.03 17.49
CA ILE A 567 -28.20 -1.33 16.12
C ILE A 567 -28.73 -0.26 15.15
N GLU A 568 -29.86 0.37 15.50
CA GLU A 568 -30.78 1.03 14.57
C GLU A 568 -31.25 0.09 13.43
N GLY A 569 -31.30 -1.21 13.73
CA GLY A 569 -31.59 -2.26 12.78
C GLY A 569 -31.96 -3.57 13.47
N HIS A 570 -32.04 -4.64 12.68
CA HIS A 570 -32.38 -5.99 13.16
C HIS A 570 -31.15 -6.87 13.34
N CYS A 571 -31.19 -7.78 14.32
CA CYS A 571 -30.07 -8.67 14.65
C CYS A 571 -29.69 -9.64 13.53
N ASN A 572 -30.62 -10.00 12.65
CA ASN A 572 -30.40 -10.89 11.49
C ASN A 572 -30.13 -10.14 10.17
N ASN A 573 -29.78 -8.85 10.23
CA ASN A 573 -29.47 -8.01 9.06
C ASN A 573 -30.62 -7.79 8.05
N ILE A 574 -31.88 -8.05 8.40
CA ILE A 574 -33.01 -7.84 7.46
C ILE A 574 -33.23 -6.36 7.13
N HIS A 575 -32.76 -5.42 7.94
CA HIS A 575 -32.73 -4.00 7.59
C HIS A 575 -31.94 -3.74 6.29
N CYS A 576 -30.94 -4.57 5.98
CA CYS A 576 -30.19 -4.49 4.73
C CYS A 576 -31.02 -4.87 3.48
N LEU A 577 -32.20 -5.50 3.66
CA LEU A 577 -33.11 -5.78 2.55
C LEU A 577 -33.56 -4.49 1.87
N ALA A 578 -33.68 -3.37 2.60
CA ALA A 578 -34.03 -2.08 2.02
C ALA A 578 -33.08 -1.69 0.89
N LYS A 579 -31.77 -1.79 1.16
CA LYS A 579 -30.72 -1.52 0.18
C LYS A 579 -30.70 -2.55 -0.95
N ALA A 580 -30.91 -3.83 -0.63
CA ALA A 580 -30.97 -4.90 -1.62
C ALA A 580 -32.11 -4.71 -2.63
N ILE A 581 -33.33 -4.50 -2.16
CA ILE A 581 -34.52 -4.36 -2.99
C ILE A 581 -34.38 -3.16 -3.92
N ASN A 582 -33.95 -2.02 -3.39
CA ASN A 582 -33.81 -0.79 -4.18
C ASN A 582 -32.74 -0.93 -5.27
N GLN A 583 -31.52 -1.36 -4.91
CA GLN A 583 -30.39 -1.46 -5.84
C GLN A 583 -30.59 -2.57 -6.89
N ILE A 584 -31.15 -3.73 -6.50
CA ILE A 584 -31.44 -4.83 -7.44
C ILE A 584 -32.57 -4.44 -8.39
N ALA A 585 -33.63 -3.78 -7.91
CA ALA A 585 -34.68 -3.27 -8.78
C ALA A 585 -34.12 -2.24 -9.77
N ALA A 586 -33.36 -1.26 -9.30
CA ALA A 586 -32.73 -0.26 -10.14
C ALA A 586 -31.85 -0.90 -11.23
N ALA A 587 -30.96 -1.82 -10.85
CA ALA A 587 -30.06 -2.47 -11.81
C ALA A 587 -30.80 -3.36 -12.81
N LEU A 588 -31.69 -4.26 -12.35
CA LEU A 588 -32.41 -5.18 -13.23
C LEU A 588 -33.32 -4.42 -14.19
N PHE A 589 -34.10 -3.44 -13.72
CA PHE A 589 -35.03 -2.74 -14.60
C PHE A 589 -34.32 -1.77 -15.55
N THR A 590 -33.15 -1.23 -15.20
CA THR A 590 -32.29 -0.51 -16.16
C THR A 590 -31.77 -1.43 -17.26
N ILE A 591 -31.31 -2.65 -16.94
CA ILE A 591 -30.82 -3.62 -17.94
C ILE A 591 -31.90 -3.99 -18.97
N HIS A 592 -33.15 -4.16 -18.51
CA HIS A 592 -34.29 -4.55 -19.34
C HIS A 592 -35.08 -3.36 -19.90
N LYS A 593 -34.62 -2.11 -19.68
CA LYS A 593 -35.29 -0.86 -20.11
C LYS A 593 -36.74 -0.74 -19.60
N GLY A 594 -37.00 -1.23 -18.39
CA GLY A 594 -38.28 -1.09 -17.69
C GLY A 594 -38.33 0.17 -16.82
N SER A 595 -39.53 0.50 -16.34
CA SER A 595 -39.74 1.59 -15.37
C SER A 595 -39.41 1.11 -13.96
N ILE A 596 -38.35 1.67 -13.34
CA ILE A 596 -37.93 1.32 -11.98
C ILE A 596 -39.01 1.73 -10.97
N GLU A 597 -39.52 2.96 -11.13
CA GLU A 597 -40.52 3.56 -10.23
C GLU A 597 -41.81 2.74 -10.20
N ASP A 598 -42.34 2.33 -11.34
CA ASP A 598 -43.59 1.55 -11.38
C ASP A 598 -43.45 0.16 -10.75
N ARG A 599 -42.27 -0.46 -10.87
CA ARG A 599 -42.00 -1.77 -10.27
C ARG A 599 -41.79 -1.69 -8.76
N LEU A 600 -41.14 -0.64 -8.26
CA LEU A 600 -41.02 -0.40 -6.83
C LEU A 600 -42.37 0.01 -6.20
N LYS A 601 -43.21 0.78 -6.91
CA LYS A 601 -44.60 1.06 -6.49
C LYS A 601 -45.42 -0.22 -6.35
N GLU A 602 -45.33 -1.10 -7.34
CA GLU A 602 -46.00 -2.41 -7.33
C GLU A 602 -45.50 -3.28 -6.16
N PHE A 603 -44.17 -3.32 -5.96
CA PHE A 603 -43.56 -4.02 -4.83
C PHE A 603 -44.10 -3.48 -3.49
N LEU A 604 -44.11 -2.15 -3.31
CA LEU A 604 -44.53 -1.52 -2.06
C LEU A 604 -46.00 -1.80 -1.75
N ALA A 605 -46.88 -1.73 -2.76
CA ALA A 605 -48.30 -2.03 -2.59
C ALA A 605 -48.52 -3.50 -2.16
N LEU A 606 -47.79 -4.43 -2.77
CA LEU A 606 -47.90 -5.85 -2.47
C LEU A 606 -47.30 -6.21 -1.10
N ALA A 607 -46.15 -5.61 -0.75
CA ALA A 607 -45.51 -5.78 0.55
C ALA A 607 -46.39 -5.22 1.68
N SER A 608 -46.94 -4.01 1.49
CA SER A 608 -47.86 -3.38 2.45
C SER A 608 -49.14 -4.20 2.65
N SER A 609 -49.76 -4.67 1.55
CA SER A 609 -50.93 -5.57 1.62
C SER A 609 -50.61 -6.87 2.36
N SER A 610 -49.44 -7.46 2.13
CA SER A 610 -49.03 -8.70 2.80
C SER A 610 -48.74 -8.51 4.29
N LEU A 611 -48.15 -7.38 4.68
CA LEU A 611 -47.86 -7.04 6.09
C LEU A 611 -49.10 -6.57 6.87
N LEU A 612 -50.08 -5.96 6.21
CA LEU A 612 -51.35 -5.61 6.86
C LEU A 612 -52.19 -6.85 7.20
N LYS A 613 -52.10 -7.92 6.40
CA LYS A 613 -52.81 -9.19 6.65
C LYS A 613 -52.38 -9.83 7.97
N ILE A 614 -51.07 -9.88 8.26
CA ILE A 614 -50.57 -10.39 9.55
C ILE A 614 -50.93 -9.47 10.73
N GLY A 615 -51.33 -8.22 10.49
CA GLY A 615 -51.79 -7.30 11.54
C GLY A 615 -53.10 -7.74 12.18
N GLN A 616 -53.92 -8.51 11.46
CA GLN A 616 -55.19 -9.09 11.95
C GLN A 616 -55.01 -10.48 12.57
N GLU A 617 -53.86 -11.12 12.37
CA GLU A 617 -53.54 -12.42 12.97
C GLU A 617 -53.30 -12.27 14.48
N THR A 618 -53.75 -13.27 15.24
CA THR A 618 -53.60 -13.32 16.70
C THR A 618 -52.64 -14.41 17.18
N ASP A 619 -52.10 -15.22 16.26
CA ASP A 619 -51.12 -16.24 16.61
C ASP A 619 -49.81 -15.58 17.06
N LYS A 620 -49.44 -15.82 18.32
CA LYS A 620 -48.26 -15.26 18.96
C LYS A 620 -46.96 -15.71 18.30
N THR A 621 -46.98 -16.81 17.57
CA THR A 621 -45.81 -17.37 16.91
C THR A 621 -45.52 -16.65 15.60
N THR A 622 -46.53 -16.44 14.75
CA THR A 622 -46.38 -15.72 13.47
C THR A 622 -46.29 -14.21 13.66
N THR A 623 -46.86 -13.66 14.74
CA THR A 623 -46.88 -12.22 15.00
C THR A 623 -45.81 -11.72 15.98
N ARG A 624 -44.88 -12.59 16.41
CA ARG A 624 -43.92 -12.31 17.48
C ARG A 624 -43.16 -11.00 17.29
N ASN A 625 -42.57 -10.79 16.12
CA ASN A 625 -41.78 -9.60 15.77
C ASN A 625 -42.45 -8.77 14.66
N ARG A 626 -43.79 -8.81 14.55
CA ARG A 626 -44.51 -8.10 13.47
C ARG A 626 -44.18 -6.60 13.40
N GLU A 627 -44.07 -5.96 14.56
CA GLU A 627 -43.83 -4.52 14.67
C GLU A 627 -42.43 -4.18 14.14
N SER A 628 -41.42 -5.01 14.44
CA SER A 628 -40.07 -4.85 13.89
C SER A 628 -40.02 -5.03 12.37
N VAL A 629 -40.83 -5.92 11.81
CA VAL A 629 -40.90 -6.14 10.35
C VAL A 629 -41.61 -4.99 9.64
N TYR A 630 -42.58 -4.33 10.27
CA TYR A 630 -43.21 -3.13 9.71
C TYR A 630 -42.21 -2.00 9.44
N LEU A 631 -41.20 -1.86 10.31
CA LEU A 631 -40.15 -0.86 10.14
C LEU A 631 -39.33 -1.05 8.85
N LEU A 632 -39.34 -2.25 8.24
CA LEU A 632 -38.70 -2.46 6.94
C LEU A 632 -39.34 -1.63 5.83
N LEU A 633 -40.66 -1.40 5.87
CA LEU A 633 -41.33 -0.55 4.87
C LEU A 633 -40.82 0.89 4.95
N ASP A 634 -40.65 1.42 6.17
CA ASP A 634 -40.07 2.74 6.38
C ASP A 634 -38.63 2.80 5.84
N MET A 635 -37.80 1.80 6.18
CA MET A 635 -36.41 1.71 5.70
C MET A 635 -36.32 1.60 4.18
N ILE A 636 -37.19 0.81 3.53
CA ILE A 636 -37.23 0.66 2.07
C ILE A 636 -37.53 1.99 1.39
N VAL A 637 -38.47 2.76 1.94
CA VAL A 637 -38.87 4.06 1.38
C VAL A 637 -37.81 5.12 1.65
N GLN A 638 -37.19 5.14 2.83
CA GLN A 638 -36.07 6.06 3.14
C GLN A 638 -34.83 5.81 2.27
N GLU A 639 -34.53 4.55 1.96
CA GLU A 639 -33.36 4.17 1.16
C GLU A 639 -33.59 4.36 -0.35
N SER A 640 -34.84 4.41 -0.81
CA SER A 640 -35.17 4.49 -2.23
C SER A 640 -35.43 5.92 -2.70
N PRO A 641 -34.69 6.42 -3.71
CA PRO A 641 -34.99 7.73 -4.31
C PRO A 641 -36.26 7.70 -5.17
N PHE A 642 -36.82 6.51 -5.47
CA PHE A 642 -37.97 6.32 -6.34
C PHE A 642 -39.29 6.20 -5.58
N LEU A 643 -39.24 6.05 -4.25
CA LEU A 643 -40.42 5.91 -3.40
C LEU A 643 -40.54 7.15 -2.51
N THR A 644 -41.78 7.60 -2.28
CA THR A 644 -42.07 8.75 -1.44
C THR A 644 -42.87 8.34 -0.21
N MET A 645 -42.75 9.11 0.86
CA MET A 645 -43.54 8.90 2.07
C MET A 645 -45.05 9.09 1.84
N ASP A 646 -45.45 9.96 0.92
CA ASP A 646 -46.85 10.13 0.53
C ASP A 646 -47.44 8.85 -0.08
N LEU A 647 -46.65 8.15 -0.89
CA LEU A 647 -47.04 6.88 -1.46
C LEU A 647 -47.15 5.80 -0.37
N LEU A 648 -46.19 5.76 0.57
CA LEU A 648 -46.25 4.84 1.70
C LEU A 648 -47.52 5.06 2.52
N GLU A 649 -47.86 6.31 2.87
CA GLU A 649 -49.05 6.62 3.66
C GLU A 649 -50.34 6.15 2.98
N SER A 650 -50.39 6.18 1.64
CA SER A 650 -51.56 5.73 0.87
C SER A 650 -51.83 4.23 0.97
N CYS A 651 -50.80 3.41 1.20
CA CYS A 651 -50.90 1.95 1.22
C CYS A 651 -50.60 1.33 2.60
N PHE A 652 -49.91 2.05 3.48
CA PHE A 652 -49.57 1.65 4.84
C PHE A 652 -49.54 2.88 5.77
N PRO A 653 -50.52 3.03 6.68
CA PRO A 653 -50.65 4.24 7.47
C PRO A 653 -49.52 4.38 8.51
N TYR A 654 -48.86 5.54 8.55
CA TYR A 654 -47.66 5.79 9.36
C TYR A 654 -47.91 5.65 10.87
N VAL A 655 -49.16 5.73 11.32
CA VAL A 655 -49.51 5.47 12.73
C VAL A 655 -49.11 4.06 13.19
N LEU A 656 -49.11 3.08 12.28
CA LEU A 656 -48.65 1.72 12.57
C LEU A 656 -47.13 1.68 12.77
N LEU A 657 -46.39 2.39 11.90
CA LEU A 657 -44.93 2.53 11.99
C LEU A 657 -44.54 3.27 13.27
N ARG A 658 -45.21 4.39 13.59
CA ARG A 658 -44.98 5.16 14.82
C ARG A 658 -45.18 4.31 16.07
N ASN A 659 -46.25 3.52 16.10
CA ASN A 659 -46.51 2.62 17.24
C ASN A 659 -45.47 1.50 17.32
N ALA A 660 -45.04 0.96 16.17
CA ALA A 660 -43.97 -0.03 16.10
C ALA A 660 -42.64 0.53 16.61
N TYR A 661 -42.24 1.74 16.20
CA TYR A 661 -41.07 2.44 16.74
C TYR A 661 -41.19 2.63 18.26
N HIS A 662 -42.33 3.10 18.74
CA HIS A 662 -42.54 3.26 20.18
C HIS A 662 -42.39 1.93 20.95
N ALA A 663 -42.90 0.82 20.40
CA ALA A 663 -42.80 -0.48 21.04
C ALA A 663 -41.36 -1.00 21.14
N VAL A 664 -40.59 -0.93 20.04
CA VAL A 664 -39.21 -1.42 20.01
C VAL A 664 -38.26 -0.53 20.85
N TYR A 665 -38.48 0.78 20.85
CA TYR A 665 -37.72 1.71 21.69
C TYR A 665 -38.07 1.61 23.18
N LYS A 666 -39.33 1.29 23.51
CA LYS A 666 -39.71 1.06 24.91
C LYS A 666 -39.17 -0.27 25.45
N GLN A 667 -39.17 -1.32 24.63
CA GLN A 667 -38.65 -2.63 25.01
C GLN A 667 -37.15 -2.58 25.34
N SER A 668 -36.35 -1.79 24.60
CA SER A 668 -34.91 -1.66 24.86
C SER A 668 -34.59 -0.96 26.18
N VAL A 669 -35.41 0.02 26.60
CA VAL A 669 -35.26 0.71 27.90
C VAL A 669 -35.56 -0.26 29.06
N SER A 670 -36.48 -1.21 28.88
CA SER A 670 -36.77 -2.22 29.89
C SER A 670 -35.76 -3.37 29.96
N SER A 671 -34.95 -3.60 28.91
CA SER A 671 -33.90 -4.62 28.90
C SER A 671 -32.53 -4.08 29.33
N SER A 672 -32.38 -2.76 29.44
CA SER A 672 -31.16 -2.06 29.88
C SER A 672 -31.24 -1.57 31.34
N ALA A 673 -32.42 -1.68 31.97
CA ALA A 673 -32.65 -1.52 33.41
C ALA A 673 -32.70 -2.89 34.09
#